data_AF-A0A117MLS0-F1
#
_entry.id   AF-A0A117MLS0-F1
#
_cell.length_a   1.000
_cell.length_b   1.000
_cell.length_c   1.000
_cell.angle_alpha   90.00
_cell.angle_beta   90.00
_cell.angle_gamma   90.00
#
_symmetry.space_group_name_H-M   'P 1'
#
loop_
_entity.id
_entity.type
_entity.pdbx_description
1 polymer ?
#
loop_
_entity_poly.entity_id
_entity_poly.type
_entity_poly.pdbx_seq_one_letter_code
_entity_poly.pdbx_strand_id
1 'polypeptide(L)'
;MAHNSTVNRENTAEHRLTTVDDIETIVGRPMSMIMLKQLSALDEGCRTILAKCPIAAFGYRDADGTGRTTFIGGAPGFVRVHSPTRISFRLPEPGEPRGPVSMFFLLPGVGEILRVNGTAAARKGAETTVEIAEAYVHCAQAVLRSRLWQPPTAVQPEPALEITGDGPLRRPGVAEFIAAAPFLALSTWDSTGGSDTSPRGDRQAVARILDGRTLVIPDRRGNKRADTLRNLVQDDRLSFAALVPGRSGVLHVRGRGAITDDPALLATMALRGIPPHAALLIDVEHAEVTGNDPVARSRMWTPGAHLDRGTAPDLMALASAHLAANAAKTRGGPPAFLLKAIGAIPGMTRLMRVVMNRAYRSGLRKEGYDDATPGAGDGARTERPGRAVRIVAVRREIPTAITLVLAADGDHPFDFRPGQFFTLVTDIDGRPVRRAYSASSAPGSARLEVTVKQVDGGRFSTHAHRALSPGDRLTLLGPSGTFHAEDQPPQQTVLIAAGSGVTPMMSIIRAQGEGRIALLYSSRSPEETIFATDLTRLAEARPDRLSVTHVTTSRDGRLDADRVRHWITGLAPAADTHYYVCGPEPLTETVQQVLTSLGIPDALVHQERYTSGADTATTTTVPQEMTVDQDGHRLGTVTVDPGQTLLDAGLAAGLPMPYSCTVGNCGDCMVKLRSGKVAQNDPNCLTPAQKADGYVLTCTACPLSPVTLDIPEP
;
A
#
# COMPACT_ATOMS: atom_id res chain seq x y z
N MET A 1 -33.53 36.09 -25.88
CA MET A 1 -32.56 36.56 -26.89
C MET A 1 -31.53 35.47 -27.05
N ALA A 2 -31.48 34.87 -28.23
CA ALA A 2 -30.53 33.82 -28.57
C ALA A 2 -29.12 34.41 -28.72
N HIS A 3 -28.12 33.75 -28.13
CA HIS A 3 -26.74 33.84 -28.61
C HIS A 3 -26.29 32.44 -28.96
N ASN A 4 -26.56 32.13 -30.23
CA ASN A 4 -26.07 30.99 -30.97
C ASN A 4 -24.60 31.32 -31.32
N SER A 5 -23.63 30.74 -30.62
CA SER A 5 -22.25 30.73 -31.08
C SER A 5 -21.94 29.35 -31.66
N THR A 6 -22.37 29.14 -32.89
CA THR A 6 -21.76 28.18 -33.82
C THR A 6 -20.28 28.51 -33.91
N VAL A 7 -19.45 27.76 -33.19
CA VAL A 7 -18.00 27.75 -33.39
C VAL A 7 -17.76 27.11 -34.76
N ASN A 8 -17.29 27.93 -35.70
CA ASN A 8 -16.87 27.53 -37.03
C ASN A 8 -15.90 26.35 -36.95
N ARG A 9 -16.24 25.27 -37.64
CA ARG A 9 -15.55 23.97 -37.67
C ARG A 9 -14.38 23.93 -38.65
N GLU A 10 -13.88 25.09 -39.06
CA GLU A 10 -12.81 25.22 -40.02
C GLU A 10 -11.77 26.18 -39.44
N ASN A 11 -10.55 25.67 -39.20
CA ASN A 11 -9.31 26.42 -38.97
C ASN A 11 -8.79 26.66 -37.52
N THR A 12 -8.89 25.69 -36.61
CA THR A 12 -7.86 25.53 -35.55
C THR A 12 -7.02 24.31 -35.90
N ALA A 13 -5.94 24.53 -36.65
CA ALA A 13 -4.91 23.53 -36.82
C ALA A 13 -4.30 23.26 -35.43
N GLU A 14 -4.75 22.19 -34.75
CA GLU A 14 -4.07 21.65 -33.58
C GLU A 14 -2.60 21.47 -33.97
N HIS A 15 -1.68 22.19 -33.33
CA HIS A 15 -0.27 22.14 -33.72
C HIS A 15 0.22 20.68 -33.59
N ARG A 16 0.67 20.09 -34.70
CA ARG A 16 1.10 18.69 -34.77
C ARG A 16 2.61 18.60 -34.86
N LEU A 17 3.20 17.75 -34.03
CA LEU A 17 4.62 17.41 -34.11
C LEU A 17 4.79 16.31 -35.14
N THR A 18 5.53 16.59 -36.21
CA THR A 18 5.69 15.69 -37.35
C THR A 18 7.13 15.21 -37.55
N THR A 19 8.08 15.73 -36.77
CA THR A 19 9.49 15.34 -36.87
C THR A 19 10.06 14.88 -35.53
N VAL A 20 11.16 14.11 -35.58
CA VAL A 20 11.89 13.70 -34.37
C VAL A 20 12.49 14.89 -33.65
N ASP A 21 12.92 15.92 -34.39
CA ASP A 21 13.49 17.14 -33.81
C ASP A 21 12.44 17.94 -33.00
N ASP A 22 11.19 17.99 -33.47
CA ASP A 22 10.08 18.60 -32.73
C ASP A 22 9.86 17.88 -31.39
N ILE A 23 9.85 16.54 -31.42
CA ILE A 23 9.70 15.71 -30.21
C ILE A 23 10.86 15.93 -29.26
N GLU A 24 12.10 15.93 -29.74
CA GLU A 24 13.29 16.13 -28.92
C GLU A 24 13.34 17.53 -28.28
N THR A 25 12.80 18.54 -28.95
CA THR A 25 12.69 19.91 -28.41
C THR A 25 11.78 19.96 -27.19
N ILE A 26 10.69 19.19 -27.21
CA ILE A 26 9.65 19.21 -26.15
C ILE A 26 9.96 18.21 -25.03
N VAL A 27 10.30 16.97 -25.37
CA VAL A 27 10.54 15.89 -24.40
C VAL A 27 11.97 15.96 -23.84
N GLY A 28 12.90 16.54 -24.61
CA GLY A 28 14.33 16.50 -24.34
C GLY A 28 14.97 15.17 -24.74
N ARG A 29 16.31 15.15 -24.76
CA ARG A 29 17.08 13.92 -25.00
C ARG A 29 17.26 13.11 -23.72
N PRO A 30 17.15 11.76 -23.78
CA PRO A 30 17.50 10.92 -22.64
C PRO A 30 18.99 11.04 -22.34
N MET A 31 19.37 11.06 -21.06
CA MET A 31 20.78 11.01 -20.68
C MET A 31 21.38 9.70 -21.19
N SER A 32 22.62 9.73 -21.71
CA SER A 32 23.31 8.54 -22.25
C SER A 32 23.34 7.36 -21.26
N MET A 33 23.44 7.65 -19.94
CA MET A 33 23.37 6.65 -18.88
C MET A 33 22.04 5.88 -18.77
N ILE A 34 20.93 6.41 -19.30
CA ILE A 34 19.63 5.71 -19.28
C ILE A 34 19.64 4.55 -20.28
N MET A 35 20.29 4.74 -21.44
CA MET A 35 20.43 3.70 -22.47
C MET A 35 21.41 2.60 -22.05
N LEU A 36 22.38 2.93 -21.19
CA LEU A 36 23.33 1.96 -20.63
C LEU A 36 22.69 0.88 -19.74
N LYS A 37 21.39 0.96 -19.42
CA LYS A 37 20.70 -0.08 -18.64
C LYS A 37 20.14 -1.22 -19.50
N GLN A 38 20.24 -1.12 -20.83
CA GLN A 38 19.75 -2.13 -21.75
C GLN A 38 20.71 -3.32 -21.86
N LEU A 39 20.15 -4.53 -21.77
CA LEU A 39 20.86 -5.77 -22.04
C LEU A 39 20.32 -6.41 -23.30
N SER A 40 21.18 -7.02 -24.12
CA SER A 40 20.76 -7.84 -25.26
C SER A 40 20.33 -9.27 -24.88
N ALA A 41 20.37 -9.62 -23.60
CA ALA A 41 20.02 -10.94 -23.08
C ALA A 41 19.56 -10.84 -21.61
N LEU A 42 18.72 -11.79 -21.19
CA LEU A 42 18.26 -11.95 -19.81
C LEU A 42 19.40 -12.48 -18.92
N ASP A 43 19.80 -11.64 -17.97
CA ASP A 43 20.63 -12.05 -16.84
C ASP A 43 19.80 -12.75 -15.75
N GLU A 44 20.47 -13.15 -14.66
CA GLU A 44 19.83 -13.88 -13.57
C GLU A 44 18.76 -13.05 -12.85
N GLY A 45 18.96 -11.73 -12.74
CA GLY A 45 17.98 -10.84 -12.14
C GLY A 45 16.71 -10.72 -12.98
N CYS A 46 16.85 -10.62 -14.31
CA CYS A 46 15.70 -10.63 -15.22
C CYS A 46 14.91 -11.94 -15.08
N ARG A 47 15.60 -13.10 -15.03
CA ARG A 47 14.95 -14.41 -14.86
C ARG A 47 14.21 -14.53 -13.53
N THR A 48 14.81 -14.03 -12.45
CA THR A 48 14.18 -13.99 -11.12
C THR A 48 12.89 -13.18 -11.13
N ILE A 49 12.85 -12.05 -11.86
CA ILE A 49 11.65 -11.24 -12.01
C ILE A 49 10.59 -12.00 -12.83
N LEU A 50 10.97 -12.55 -13.99
CA LEU A 50 10.05 -13.30 -14.86
C LEU A 50 9.41 -14.50 -14.13
N ALA A 51 10.16 -15.19 -13.27
CA ALA A 51 9.67 -16.29 -12.45
C ALA A 51 8.59 -15.88 -11.42
N LYS A 52 8.53 -14.58 -11.07
CA LYS A 52 7.62 -14.04 -10.06
C LYS A 52 6.48 -13.21 -10.65
N CYS A 53 6.65 -12.67 -11.85
CA CYS A 53 5.63 -11.87 -12.51
C CYS A 53 4.43 -12.74 -12.92
N PRO A 54 3.20 -12.39 -12.47
CA PRO A 54 2.01 -13.11 -12.88
C PRO A 54 1.44 -12.63 -14.21
N ILE A 55 1.80 -11.42 -14.67
CA ILE A 55 1.15 -10.79 -15.82
C ILE A 55 2.12 -9.88 -16.59
N ALA A 56 1.89 -9.76 -17.90
CA ALA A 56 2.59 -8.80 -18.76
C ALA A 56 1.65 -8.16 -19.77
N ALA A 57 1.91 -6.90 -20.12
CA ALA A 57 1.36 -6.31 -21.32
C ALA A 57 2.18 -6.75 -22.53
N PHE A 58 1.52 -7.13 -23.62
CA PHE A 58 2.14 -7.66 -24.82
C PHE A 58 1.60 -6.97 -26.06
N GLY A 59 2.49 -6.26 -26.76
CA GLY A 59 2.23 -5.60 -28.04
C GLY A 59 2.86 -6.37 -29.21
N TYR A 60 2.06 -6.61 -30.24
CA TYR A 60 2.50 -7.30 -31.46
C TYR A 60 1.68 -6.88 -32.67
N ARG A 61 2.17 -7.20 -33.87
CA ARG A 61 1.36 -7.16 -35.10
C ARG A 61 0.96 -8.57 -35.49
N ASP A 62 -0.29 -8.74 -35.87
CA ASP A 62 -0.78 -9.97 -36.51
C ASP A 62 -0.16 -10.14 -37.91
N ALA A 63 -0.37 -11.32 -38.50
CA ALA A 63 0.06 -11.62 -39.87
C ALA A 63 -0.51 -10.65 -40.94
N ASP A 64 -1.68 -10.05 -40.69
CA ASP A 64 -2.32 -9.04 -41.54
C ASP A 64 -1.77 -7.62 -41.31
N GLY A 65 -0.82 -7.45 -40.39
CA GLY A 65 -0.25 -6.16 -40.01
C GLY A 65 -1.08 -5.38 -38.98
N THR A 66 -2.19 -5.94 -38.49
CA THR A 66 -3.01 -5.33 -37.43
C THR A 66 -2.20 -5.26 -36.12
N GLY A 67 -2.00 -4.06 -35.59
CA GLY A 67 -1.43 -3.86 -34.26
C GLY A 67 -2.40 -4.31 -33.16
N ARG A 68 -1.90 -5.08 -32.20
CA ARG A 68 -2.64 -5.53 -31.01
C ARG A 68 -1.84 -5.32 -29.74
N THR A 69 -2.55 -4.93 -28.69
CA THR A 69 -2.04 -4.93 -27.32
C THR A 69 -2.99 -5.71 -26.45
N THR A 70 -2.46 -6.54 -25.57
CA THR A 70 -3.25 -7.33 -24.61
C THR A 70 -2.45 -7.61 -23.35
N PHE A 71 -3.10 -8.20 -22.34
CA PHE A 71 -2.44 -8.74 -21.15
C PHE A 71 -2.40 -10.26 -21.21
N ILE A 72 -1.24 -10.83 -20.90
CA ILE A 72 -0.93 -12.27 -20.95
C ILE A 72 -0.43 -12.77 -19.59
N GLY A 73 -0.54 -14.08 -19.36
CA GLY A 73 -0.13 -14.74 -18.12
C GLY A 73 -1.29 -15.26 -17.28
N GLY A 74 -1.34 -14.85 -16.02
CA GLY A 74 -2.35 -15.24 -15.03
C GLY A 74 -1.84 -16.11 -13.89
N ALA A 75 -0.55 -16.42 -13.84
CA ALA A 75 0.10 -17.08 -12.71
C ALA A 75 1.58 -16.65 -12.64
N PRO A 76 2.16 -16.50 -11.44
CA PRO A 76 3.59 -16.24 -11.30
C PRO A 76 4.43 -17.24 -12.11
N GLY A 77 5.39 -16.73 -12.88
CA GLY A 77 6.29 -17.58 -13.67
C GLY A 77 5.65 -18.17 -14.93
N PHE A 78 4.61 -17.53 -15.49
CA PHE A 78 3.97 -18.00 -16.72
C PHE A 78 4.89 -17.98 -17.96
N VAL A 79 6.00 -17.25 -17.91
CA VAL A 79 7.01 -17.21 -18.97
C VAL A 79 8.01 -18.33 -18.78
N ARG A 80 8.18 -19.15 -19.81
CA ARG A 80 9.25 -20.15 -19.88
C ARG A 80 10.49 -19.54 -20.50
N VAL A 81 11.59 -19.53 -19.76
CA VAL A 81 12.91 -19.10 -20.26
C VAL A 81 13.64 -20.33 -20.81
N HIS A 82 13.92 -20.33 -22.12
CA HIS A 82 14.66 -21.42 -22.78
C HIS A 82 16.17 -21.14 -22.83
N SER A 83 16.53 -19.87 -22.98
CA SER A 83 17.91 -19.40 -22.99
C SER A 83 17.94 -17.91 -22.57
N PRO A 84 19.14 -17.31 -22.34
CA PRO A 84 19.24 -15.87 -22.09
C PRO A 84 18.57 -15.00 -23.17
N THR A 85 18.40 -15.50 -24.39
CA THR A 85 17.86 -14.74 -25.52
C THR A 85 16.53 -15.28 -26.03
N ARG A 86 15.91 -16.27 -25.36
CA ARG A 86 14.69 -16.92 -25.86
C ARG A 86 13.71 -17.25 -24.74
N ILE A 87 12.47 -16.81 -24.91
CA ILE A 87 11.35 -17.10 -24.01
C ILE A 87 10.14 -17.64 -24.78
N SER A 88 9.25 -18.37 -24.10
CA SER A 88 7.91 -18.66 -24.59
C SER A 88 6.83 -18.43 -23.53
N PHE A 89 5.61 -18.20 -23.99
CA PHE A 89 4.41 -18.07 -23.15
C PHE A 89 3.16 -18.41 -23.95
N ARG A 90 2.05 -18.62 -23.24
CA ARG A 90 0.75 -18.88 -23.87
C ARG A 90 0.04 -17.57 -24.20
N LEU A 91 -0.36 -17.40 -25.45
CA LEU A 91 -1.21 -16.32 -25.94
C LEU A 91 -2.57 -16.90 -26.39
N PRO A 92 -3.69 -16.47 -25.78
CA PRO A 92 -5.03 -16.89 -26.20
C PRO A 92 -5.28 -16.62 -27.69
N GLU A 93 -5.98 -17.53 -28.36
CA GLU A 93 -6.42 -17.33 -29.74
C GLU A 93 -7.45 -16.18 -29.82
N PRO A 94 -7.50 -15.42 -30.94
CA PRO A 94 -6.91 -15.74 -32.25
C PRO A 94 -5.53 -15.12 -32.58
N GLY A 95 -4.83 -14.48 -31.65
CA GLY A 95 -3.61 -13.71 -31.99
C GLY A 95 -2.48 -14.51 -32.64
N GLU A 96 -1.90 -14.00 -33.73
CA GLU A 96 -0.75 -14.61 -34.44
C GLU A 96 0.42 -13.61 -34.56
N PRO A 97 1.21 -13.42 -33.49
CA PRO A 97 2.29 -12.44 -33.46
C PRO A 97 3.34 -12.71 -34.53
N ARG A 98 3.65 -11.67 -35.33
CA ARG A 98 4.73 -11.70 -36.32
C ARG A 98 5.65 -10.51 -36.18
N GLY A 99 6.94 -10.76 -36.42
CA GLY A 99 7.95 -9.72 -36.45
C GLY A 99 8.17 -9.08 -35.06
N PRO A 100 8.39 -7.76 -35.00
CA PRO A 100 8.78 -7.08 -33.77
C PRO A 100 7.68 -7.08 -32.72
N VAL A 101 8.06 -7.41 -31.50
CA VAL A 101 7.17 -7.44 -30.34
C VAL A 101 7.79 -6.73 -29.16
N SER A 102 6.94 -6.20 -28.29
CA SER A 102 7.36 -5.52 -27.07
C SER A 102 6.46 -5.89 -25.92
N MET A 103 7.04 -5.98 -24.73
CA MET A 103 6.30 -6.29 -23.52
C MET A 103 6.88 -5.64 -22.29
N PHE A 104 6.02 -5.42 -21.31
CA PHE A 104 6.44 -5.12 -19.96
C PHE A 104 5.76 -6.01 -18.95
N PHE A 105 6.52 -6.43 -17.95
CA PHE A 105 6.11 -7.32 -16.89
C PHE A 105 5.72 -6.52 -15.67
N LEU A 106 4.56 -6.85 -15.15
CA LEU A 106 3.97 -6.23 -13.99
C LEU A 106 4.13 -7.16 -12.79
N LEU A 107 4.74 -6.63 -11.72
CA LEU A 107 4.86 -7.34 -10.46
C LEU A 107 3.98 -6.64 -9.43
N PRO A 108 2.90 -7.29 -8.94
CA PRO A 108 1.95 -6.65 -8.03
C PRO A 108 2.63 -6.06 -6.79
N GLY A 109 2.33 -4.79 -6.50
CA GLY A 109 2.92 -4.04 -5.39
C GLY A 109 4.27 -3.37 -5.70
N VAL A 110 4.86 -3.60 -6.89
CA VAL A 110 6.12 -2.98 -7.32
C VAL A 110 5.86 -1.89 -8.36
N GLY A 111 6.48 -0.73 -8.19
CA GLY A 111 6.28 0.42 -9.09
C GLY A 111 7.01 0.26 -10.42
N GLU A 112 8.25 -0.22 -10.36
CA GLU A 112 9.08 -0.46 -11.53
C GLU A 112 8.67 -1.71 -12.28
N ILE A 113 8.95 -1.73 -13.59
CA ILE A 113 8.58 -2.81 -14.49
C ILE A 113 9.80 -3.31 -15.24
N LEU A 114 9.83 -4.61 -15.54
CA LEU A 114 10.81 -5.18 -16.46
C LEU A 114 10.24 -5.09 -17.88
N ARG A 115 10.96 -4.43 -18.78
CA ARG A 115 10.67 -4.42 -20.21
C ARG A 115 11.51 -5.46 -20.93
N VAL A 116 10.90 -6.12 -21.89
CA VAL A 116 11.55 -7.05 -22.81
C VAL A 116 11.01 -6.79 -24.20
N ASN A 117 11.89 -6.46 -25.15
CA ASN A 117 11.53 -6.31 -26.55
C ASN A 117 12.27 -7.36 -27.37
N GLY A 118 11.70 -7.74 -28.50
CA GLY A 118 12.20 -8.86 -29.27
C GLY A 118 11.48 -9.05 -30.60
N THR A 119 11.63 -10.24 -31.15
CA THR A 119 10.95 -10.66 -32.39
C THR A 119 10.22 -11.98 -32.14
N ALA A 120 8.97 -12.06 -32.57
CA ALA A 120 8.21 -13.31 -32.56
C ALA A 120 8.88 -14.31 -33.52
N ALA A 121 9.35 -15.43 -32.97
CA ALA A 121 10.17 -16.41 -33.67
C ALA A 121 9.33 -17.56 -34.26
N ALA A 122 8.34 -18.03 -33.49
CA ALA A 122 7.47 -19.13 -33.86
C ALA A 122 6.18 -19.12 -33.00
N ARG A 123 5.10 -19.68 -33.55
CA ARG A 123 3.87 -20.01 -32.82
C ARG A 123 3.52 -21.48 -33.03
N LYS A 124 3.24 -22.21 -31.96
CA LYS A 124 2.76 -23.60 -32.01
C LYS A 124 1.49 -23.72 -31.16
N GLY A 125 0.33 -23.76 -31.83
CA GLY A 125 -0.96 -23.63 -31.14
C GLY A 125 -1.04 -22.32 -30.38
N ALA A 126 -1.35 -22.36 -29.09
CA ALA A 126 -1.41 -21.18 -28.23
C ALA A 126 -0.03 -20.71 -27.69
N GLU A 127 1.05 -21.45 -27.93
CA GLU A 127 2.39 -21.08 -27.44
C GLU A 127 3.09 -20.14 -28.44
N THR A 128 3.57 -19.00 -27.95
CA THR A 128 4.35 -18.00 -28.72
C THR A 128 5.77 -17.96 -28.20
N THR A 129 6.75 -18.03 -29.10
CA THR A 129 8.18 -17.92 -28.79
C THR A 129 8.72 -16.57 -29.25
N VAL A 130 9.53 -15.93 -28.41
CA VAL A 130 10.14 -14.62 -28.68
C VAL A 130 11.66 -14.73 -28.55
N GLU A 131 12.38 -14.29 -29.59
CA GLU A 131 13.81 -13.97 -29.49
C GLU A 131 13.96 -12.58 -28.89
N ILE A 132 14.77 -12.46 -27.85
CA ILE A 132 14.96 -11.24 -27.09
C ILE A 132 16.01 -10.39 -27.77
N ALA A 133 15.65 -9.13 -28.05
CA ALA A 133 16.56 -8.12 -28.57
C ALA A 133 17.08 -7.22 -27.45
N GLU A 134 16.20 -6.84 -26.50
CA GLU A 134 16.59 -6.05 -25.35
C GLU A 134 15.75 -6.38 -24.10
N ALA A 135 16.36 -6.25 -22.92
CA ALA A 135 15.70 -6.29 -21.63
C ALA A 135 16.26 -5.19 -20.72
N TYR A 136 15.36 -4.47 -20.01
CA TYR A 136 15.76 -3.40 -19.09
C TYR A 136 14.65 -3.05 -18.11
N VAL A 137 15.03 -2.46 -16.98
CA VAL A 137 14.09 -1.95 -15.99
C VAL A 137 13.62 -0.55 -16.38
N HIS A 138 12.31 -0.34 -16.40
CA HIS A 138 11.68 0.94 -16.68
C HIS A 138 11.17 1.61 -15.39
N CYS A 139 11.14 2.95 -15.39
CA CYS A 139 10.81 3.76 -14.22
C CYS A 139 9.36 3.56 -13.73
N ALA A 140 9.14 3.85 -12.45
CA ALA A 140 7.86 3.61 -11.76
C ALA A 140 6.74 4.63 -12.05
N GLN A 141 7.02 5.73 -12.75
CA GLN A 141 6.13 6.90 -12.79
C GLN A 141 4.71 6.57 -13.29
N ALA A 142 4.55 5.78 -14.34
CA ALA A 142 3.22 5.42 -14.86
C ALA A 142 2.40 4.63 -13.83
N VAL A 143 2.99 3.62 -13.20
CA VAL A 143 2.35 2.77 -12.18
C VAL A 143 2.01 3.59 -10.92
N LEU A 144 2.89 4.52 -10.54
CA LEU A 144 2.68 5.40 -9.39
C LEU A 144 1.57 6.43 -9.64
N ARG A 145 1.55 7.08 -10.81
CA ARG A 145 0.48 8.02 -11.20
C ARG A 145 -0.88 7.34 -11.19
N SER A 146 -0.95 6.13 -11.77
CA SER A 146 -2.20 5.40 -11.94
C SER A 146 -2.73 4.73 -10.68
N ARG A 147 -1.94 4.72 -9.59
CA ARG A 147 -2.26 3.96 -8.37
C ARG A 147 -2.67 2.50 -8.70
N LEU A 148 -1.98 1.88 -9.67
CA LEU A 148 -2.42 0.60 -10.27
C LEU A 148 -2.70 -0.50 -9.23
N TRP A 149 -1.95 -0.50 -8.13
CA TRP A 149 -2.03 -1.50 -7.05
C TRP A 149 -3.01 -1.14 -5.93
N GLN A 150 -3.54 0.08 -5.93
CA GLN A 150 -4.51 0.50 -4.95
C GLN A 150 -5.90 -0.01 -5.36
N PRO A 151 -6.77 -0.34 -4.40
CA PRO A 151 -8.14 -0.69 -4.71
C PRO A 151 -8.81 0.48 -5.47
N PRO A 152 -9.74 0.18 -6.38
CA PRO A 152 -10.44 1.22 -7.13
C PRO A 152 -11.06 2.22 -6.17
N THR A 153 -10.68 3.49 -6.28
CA THR A 153 -11.40 4.57 -5.61
C THR A 153 -12.80 4.61 -6.21
N ALA A 154 -13.84 4.73 -5.38
CA ALA A 154 -15.20 4.88 -5.88
C ALA A 154 -15.26 6.16 -6.72
N VAL A 155 -15.25 6.00 -8.05
CA VAL A 155 -15.50 7.12 -8.96
C VAL A 155 -16.98 7.41 -8.82
N GLN A 156 -17.33 8.58 -8.28
CA GLN A 156 -18.71 9.07 -8.40
C GLN A 156 -19.05 9.10 -9.88
N PRO A 157 -20.23 8.61 -10.31
CA PRO A 157 -20.61 8.69 -11.71
C PRO A 157 -20.65 10.17 -12.10
N GLU A 158 -19.63 10.62 -12.84
CA GLU A 158 -19.74 11.89 -13.54
C GLU A 158 -20.94 11.78 -14.48
N PRO A 159 -21.69 12.88 -14.69
CA PRO A 159 -22.78 12.87 -15.66
C PRO A 159 -22.25 12.33 -16.99
N ALA A 160 -22.99 11.39 -17.58
CA ALA A 160 -22.58 10.74 -18.82
C ALA A 160 -22.19 11.82 -19.83
N LEU A 161 -20.90 11.85 -20.19
CA LEU A 161 -20.40 12.79 -21.19
C LEU A 161 -21.25 12.62 -22.45
N GLU A 162 -21.87 13.70 -22.93
CA GLU A 162 -22.53 13.67 -24.23
C GLU A 162 -21.46 13.48 -25.31
N ILE A 163 -21.24 12.23 -25.71
CA ILE A 163 -20.32 11.90 -26.80
C ILE A 163 -20.98 12.33 -28.09
N THR A 164 -20.44 13.40 -28.69
CA THR A 164 -20.89 13.91 -29.98
C THR A 164 -20.32 13.06 -31.12
N GLY A 165 -21.07 12.92 -32.23
CA GLY A 165 -20.64 12.15 -33.41
C GLY A 165 -20.74 10.63 -33.25
N ASP A 166 -20.74 9.91 -34.37
CA ASP A 166 -20.76 8.44 -34.39
C ASP A 166 -19.34 7.86 -34.46
N GLY A 167 -19.15 6.68 -33.88
CA GLY A 167 -17.89 5.97 -33.98
C GLY A 167 -17.70 4.87 -32.93
N PRO A 168 -16.52 4.22 -32.92
CA PRO A 168 -16.25 3.06 -32.07
C PRO A 168 -16.35 3.34 -30.56
N LEU A 169 -16.20 4.60 -30.14
CA LEU A 169 -16.22 5.00 -28.73
C LEU A 169 -17.63 5.01 -28.11
N ARG A 170 -18.68 4.98 -28.94
CA ARG A 170 -20.08 4.84 -28.49
C ARG A 170 -20.53 3.38 -28.32
N ARG A 171 -19.67 2.41 -28.60
CA ARG A 171 -19.99 0.99 -28.36
C ARG A 171 -20.26 0.76 -26.86
N PRO A 172 -21.19 -0.15 -26.51
CA PRO A 172 -21.57 -0.37 -25.12
C PRO A 172 -20.36 -0.66 -24.22
N GLY A 173 -20.27 0.06 -23.08
CA GLY A 173 -19.24 -0.15 -22.08
C GLY A 173 -17.88 0.49 -22.37
N VAL A 174 -17.62 0.98 -23.60
CA VAL A 174 -16.30 1.55 -23.96
C VAL A 174 -16.06 2.86 -23.22
N ALA A 175 -17.02 3.79 -23.27
CA ALA A 175 -16.87 5.09 -22.64
C ALA A 175 -16.73 4.99 -21.12
N GLU A 176 -17.55 4.16 -20.49
CA GLU A 176 -17.51 3.89 -19.05
C GLU A 176 -16.20 3.21 -18.63
N PHE A 177 -15.63 2.38 -19.50
CA PHE A 177 -14.34 1.76 -19.23
C PHE A 177 -13.19 2.77 -19.35
N ILE A 178 -13.19 3.63 -20.38
CA ILE A 178 -12.18 4.69 -20.55
C ILE A 178 -12.20 5.64 -19.34
N ALA A 179 -13.38 6.11 -18.95
CA ALA A 179 -13.55 7.01 -17.80
C ALA A 179 -13.03 6.40 -16.48
N ALA A 180 -13.10 5.07 -16.34
CA ALA A 180 -12.65 4.36 -15.16
C ALA A 180 -11.19 3.86 -15.22
N ALA A 181 -10.51 3.95 -16.37
CA ALA A 181 -9.21 3.32 -16.57
C ALA A 181 -8.05 4.28 -16.27
N PRO A 182 -7.33 4.12 -15.13
CA PRO A 182 -6.19 4.96 -14.81
C PRO A 182 -4.88 4.49 -15.47
N PHE A 183 -4.88 3.32 -16.10
CA PHE A 183 -3.66 2.70 -16.64
C PHE A 183 -3.92 2.02 -17.99
N LEU A 184 -2.98 2.17 -18.92
CA LEU A 184 -2.98 1.42 -20.18
C LEU A 184 -1.57 1.05 -20.63
N ALA A 185 -1.50 0.03 -21.48
CA ALA A 185 -0.32 -0.34 -22.24
C ALA A 185 -0.51 0.12 -23.69
N LEU A 186 0.34 1.01 -24.20
CA LEU A 186 0.29 1.58 -25.55
C LEU A 186 1.41 1.02 -26.42
N SER A 187 1.05 0.27 -27.45
CA SER A 187 1.98 -0.35 -28.39
C SER A 187 2.09 0.46 -29.70
N THR A 188 3.33 0.67 -30.13
CA THR A 188 3.71 1.35 -31.37
C THR A 188 4.89 0.64 -32.04
N TRP A 189 5.11 0.93 -33.31
CA TRP A 189 6.18 0.34 -34.11
C TRP A 189 6.84 1.40 -34.96
N ASP A 190 8.14 1.27 -35.24
CA ASP A 190 8.80 2.10 -36.24
C ASP A 190 8.76 1.45 -37.64
N SER A 191 9.21 2.18 -38.64
CA SER A 191 9.26 1.72 -40.04
C SER A 191 10.33 0.67 -40.32
N THR A 192 11.28 0.49 -39.40
CA THR A 192 12.44 -0.40 -39.52
C THR A 192 12.28 -1.71 -38.75
N GLY A 193 11.15 -1.92 -38.10
CA GLY A 193 10.86 -3.12 -37.33
C GLY A 193 11.27 -3.05 -35.86
N GLY A 194 11.29 -1.87 -35.24
CA GLY A 194 11.26 -1.71 -33.80
C GLY A 194 9.83 -1.74 -33.25
N SER A 195 9.68 -2.06 -31.96
CA SER A 195 8.40 -2.03 -31.26
C SER A 195 8.57 -1.50 -29.84
N ASP A 196 7.62 -0.70 -29.38
CA ASP A 196 7.55 -0.20 -28.01
C ASP A 196 6.15 -0.39 -27.44
N THR A 197 6.05 -1.03 -26.28
CA THR A 197 4.81 -1.14 -25.49
C THR A 197 5.00 -0.35 -24.20
N SER A 198 4.39 0.83 -24.14
CA SER A 198 4.57 1.83 -23.09
C SER A 198 3.48 1.83 -22.04
N PRO A 199 3.84 1.77 -20.74
CA PRO A 199 2.88 2.00 -19.69
C PRO A 199 2.50 3.48 -19.69
N ARG A 200 1.21 3.77 -19.73
CA ARG A 200 0.65 5.09 -19.49
C ARG A 200 -0.21 5.02 -18.25
N GLY A 201 -0.10 6.04 -17.41
CA GLY A 201 -0.81 6.06 -16.15
C GLY A 201 -1.11 7.48 -15.71
N ASP A 202 -2.34 7.70 -15.27
CA ASP A 202 -2.81 8.96 -14.71
C ASP A 202 -3.74 8.67 -13.51
N ARG A 203 -3.91 9.67 -12.64
CA ARG A 203 -4.70 9.51 -11.40
C ARG A 203 -6.20 9.42 -11.67
N GLN A 204 -6.64 10.07 -12.75
CA GLN A 204 -7.98 9.95 -13.32
C GLN A 204 -7.92 9.02 -14.55
N ALA A 205 -8.92 9.08 -15.43
CA ALA A 205 -8.88 8.43 -16.72
C ALA A 205 -7.57 8.78 -17.47
N VAL A 206 -6.82 7.75 -17.88
CA VAL A 206 -5.56 7.91 -18.61
C VAL A 206 -5.77 8.41 -20.04
N ALA A 207 -6.99 8.31 -20.56
CA ALA A 207 -7.41 8.80 -21.87
C ALA A 207 -8.74 9.53 -21.72
N ARG A 208 -8.96 10.58 -22.50
CA ARG A 208 -10.22 11.33 -22.54
C ARG A 208 -10.86 11.24 -23.92
N ILE A 209 -12.17 11.09 -23.96
CA ILE A 209 -12.98 11.13 -25.18
C ILE A 209 -13.17 12.59 -25.60
N LEU A 210 -12.85 12.91 -26.85
CA LEU A 210 -13.17 14.21 -27.44
C LEU A 210 -14.49 14.15 -28.23
N ASP A 211 -14.70 13.07 -28.98
CA ASP A 211 -15.93 12.77 -29.71
C ASP A 211 -16.08 11.25 -29.93
N GLY A 212 -17.06 10.81 -30.72
CA GLY A 212 -17.35 9.40 -30.99
C GLY A 212 -16.21 8.60 -31.64
N ARG A 213 -15.17 9.26 -32.13
CA ARG A 213 -14.03 8.64 -32.83
C ARG A 213 -12.67 9.08 -32.28
N THR A 214 -12.56 10.20 -31.59
CA THR A 214 -11.26 10.74 -31.16
C THR A 214 -11.02 10.62 -29.65
N LEU A 215 -9.84 10.09 -29.29
CA LEU A 215 -9.31 10.11 -27.92
C LEU A 215 -8.10 11.04 -27.81
N VAL A 216 -7.86 11.56 -26.62
CA VAL A 216 -6.61 12.22 -26.25
C VAL A 216 -5.97 11.53 -25.05
N ILE A 217 -4.65 11.30 -25.11
CA ILE A 217 -3.84 10.77 -24.00
C ILE A 217 -2.75 11.79 -23.65
N PRO A 218 -2.67 12.28 -22.40
CA PRO A 218 -1.60 13.19 -22.00
C PRO A 218 -0.24 12.49 -21.97
N ASP A 219 0.78 13.10 -22.59
CA ASP A 219 2.17 12.68 -22.47
C ASP A 219 2.84 13.47 -21.34
N ARG A 220 2.95 12.83 -20.17
CA ARG A 220 3.53 13.45 -18.96
C ARG A 220 5.04 13.22 -18.87
N ARG A 221 5.73 14.16 -18.24
CA ARG A 221 7.20 14.17 -18.10
C ARG A 221 7.72 12.85 -17.55
N GLY A 222 8.78 12.32 -18.16
CA GLY A 222 9.26 10.97 -17.88
C GLY A 222 10.77 10.87 -17.74
N ASN A 223 11.29 9.68 -17.99
CA ASN A 223 12.71 9.40 -18.22
C ASN A 223 13.27 10.00 -19.53
N LYS A 224 12.48 10.83 -20.23
CA LYS A 224 12.78 11.42 -21.54
C LYS A 224 13.05 10.40 -22.65
N ARG A 225 12.62 9.15 -22.46
CA ARG A 225 12.65 8.12 -23.51
C ARG A 225 11.39 8.27 -24.36
N ALA A 226 11.58 8.65 -25.62
CA ALA A 226 10.51 9.05 -26.53
C ALA A 226 10.18 8.00 -27.61
N ASP A 227 10.45 6.71 -27.35
CA ASP A 227 10.32 5.63 -28.35
C ASP A 227 8.91 5.61 -28.98
N THR A 228 7.85 5.68 -28.17
CA THR A 228 6.47 5.74 -28.66
C THR A 228 6.26 6.89 -29.64
N LEU A 229 6.77 8.08 -29.32
CA LEU A 229 6.57 9.29 -30.14
C LEU A 229 7.39 9.22 -31.43
N ARG A 230 8.63 8.71 -31.35
CA ARG A 230 9.50 8.49 -32.52
C ARG A 230 8.91 7.47 -33.48
N ASN A 231 8.29 6.41 -32.94
CA ASN A 231 7.59 5.41 -33.72
C ASN A 231 6.41 6.04 -34.47
N LEU A 232 5.58 6.84 -33.79
CA LEU A 232 4.38 7.45 -34.36
C LEU A 232 4.65 8.48 -35.46
N VAL A 233 5.81 9.13 -35.46
CA VAL A 233 6.24 9.98 -36.57
C VAL A 233 6.55 9.17 -37.85
N GLN A 234 6.93 7.90 -37.69
CA GLN A 234 7.28 7.02 -38.82
C GLN A 234 6.11 6.14 -39.26
N ASP A 235 5.29 5.68 -38.31
CA ASP A 235 4.12 4.83 -38.52
C ASP A 235 3.05 5.25 -37.50
N ASP A 236 2.01 5.91 -37.98
CA ASP A 236 0.93 6.48 -37.16
C ASP A 236 0.06 5.42 -36.48
N ARG A 237 0.18 4.14 -36.85
CA ARG A 237 -0.65 3.07 -36.31
C ARG A 237 -0.23 2.69 -34.90
N LEU A 238 -1.21 2.62 -34.02
CA LEU A 238 -1.04 2.19 -32.63
C LEU A 238 -2.16 1.24 -32.19
N SER A 239 -1.89 0.56 -31.09
CA SER A 239 -2.93 -0.10 -30.31
C SER A 239 -2.65 0.04 -28.82
N PHE A 240 -3.70 -0.06 -28.00
CA PHE A 240 -3.52 -0.10 -26.56
C PHE A 240 -4.52 -1.00 -25.86
N ALA A 241 -4.14 -1.44 -24.67
CA ALA A 241 -4.99 -2.19 -23.75
C ALA A 241 -5.08 -1.45 -22.41
N ALA A 242 -6.28 -1.09 -21.97
CA ALA A 242 -6.51 -0.37 -20.72
C ALA A 242 -7.02 -1.28 -19.59
N LEU A 243 -6.64 -0.95 -18.36
CA LEU A 243 -7.02 -1.67 -17.13
C LEU A 243 -7.80 -0.75 -16.20
N VAL A 244 -8.81 -1.32 -15.54
CA VAL A 244 -9.50 -0.71 -14.40
C VAL A 244 -9.19 -1.57 -13.17
N PRO A 245 -8.56 -1.02 -12.12
CA PRO A 245 -8.33 -1.75 -10.88
C PRO A 245 -9.59 -2.46 -10.37
N GLY A 246 -9.46 -3.75 -10.06
CA GLY A 246 -10.57 -4.57 -9.58
C GLY A 246 -11.51 -5.14 -10.65
N ARG A 247 -11.32 -4.84 -11.95
CA ARG A 247 -12.09 -5.44 -13.05
C ARG A 247 -11.23 -6.44 -13.83
N SER A 248 -11.82 -7.59 -14.20
CA SER A 248 -11.17 -8.60 -15.05
C SER A 248 -11.22 -8.27 -16.55
N GLY A 249 -12.07 -7.31 -16.95
CA GLY A 249 -12.16 -6.86 -18.33
C GLY A 249 -10.96 -6.02 -18.74
N VAL A 250 -10.68 -6.01 -20.04
CA VAL A 250 -9.68 -5.17 -20.69
C VAL A 250 -10.35 -4.44 -21.85
N LEU A 251 -10.10 -3.14 -21.95
CA LEU A 251 -10.48 -2.37 -23.13
C LEU A 251 -9.34 -2.45 -24.15
N HIS A 252 -9.64 -2.90 -25.36
CA HIS A 252 -8.73 -2.93 -26.49
C HIS A 252 -9.10 -1.81 -27.47
N VAL A 253 -8.11 -1.00 -27.85
CA VAL A 253 -8.27 0.07 -28.83
C VAL A 253 -7.17 -0.03 -29.88
N ARG A 254 -7.51 0.23 -31.14
CA ARG A 254 -6.55 0.47 -32.22
C ARG A 254 -6.99 1.65 -33.07
N GLY A 255 -6.01 2.33 -33.63
CA GLY A 255 -6.25 3.53 -34.43
C GLY A 255 -4.96 4.18 -34.88
N ARG A 256 -5.06 5.46 -35.22
CA ARG A 256 -3.95 6.29 -35.71
C ARG A 256 -3.66 7.43 -34.75
N GLY A 257 -2.41 7.55 -34.34
CA GLY A 257 -1.93 8.55 -33.41
C GLY A 257 -1.25 9.73 -34.10
N ALA A 258 -1.59 10.93 -33.67
CA ALA A 258 -0.82 12.15 -33.92
C ALA A 258 -0.35 12.76 -32.59
N ILE A 259 0.74 13.50 -32.62
CA ILE A 259 1.30 14.14 -31.42
C ILE A 259 1.02 15.64 -31.52
N THR A 260 0.57 16.23 -30.42
CA THR A 260 0.27 17.67 -30.34
C THR A 260 0.83 18.26 -29.06
N ASP A 261 1.23 19.52 -29.13
CA ASP A 261 1.59 20.38 -28.00
C ASP A 261 0.70 21.64 -27.94
N ASP A 262 -0.49 21.58 -28.56
CA ASP A 262 -1.45 22.68 -28.58
C ASP A 262 -1.76 23.15 -27.14
N PRO A 263 -1.38 24.38 -26.75
CA PRO A 263 -1.53 24.84 -25.37
C PRO A 263 -2.98 24.85 -24.89
N ALA A 264 -3.95 25.11 -25.76
CA ALA A 264 -5.36 25.13 -25.40
C ALA A 264 -5.84 23.73 -25.05
N LEU A 265 -5.49 22.72 -25.87
CA LEU A 265 -5.83 21.33 -25.59
C LEU A 265 -5.09 20.82 -24.34
N LEU A 266 -3.78 21.07 -24.22
CA LEU A 266 -2.98 20.64 -23.07
C LEU A 266 -3.50 21.23 -21.75
N ALA A 267 -3.93 22.49 -21.75
CA ALA A 267 -4.52 23.14 -20.57
C ALA A 267 -5.75 22.40 -20.04
N THR A 268 -6.55 21.81 -20.92
CA THR A 268 -7.73 21.01 -20.49
C THR A 268 -7.37 19.71 -19.77
N MET A 269 -6.09 19.29 -19.79
CA MET A 269 -5.57 18.09 -19.11
C MET A 269 -4.62 18.44 -17.96
N ALA A 270 -4.60 19.72 -17.57
CA ALA A 270 -3.74 20.22 -16.52
C ALA A 270 -4.15 19.66 -15.14
N LEU A 271 -3.14 19.25 -14.37
CA LEU A 271 -3.33 18.88 -12.97
C LEU A 271 -2.85 20.02 -12.11
N ARG A 272 -3.75 20.61 -11.31
CA ARG A 272 -3.46 21.79 -10.48
C ARG A 272 -2.82 22.93 -11.29
N GLY A 273 -3.34 23.16 -12.50
CA GLY A 273 -2.83 24.19 -13.42
C GLY A 273 -1.53 23.82 -14.14
N ILE A 274 -1.02 22.60 -14.00
CA ILE A 274 0.20 22.14 -14.69
C ILE A 274 -0.20 21.22 -15.87
N PRO A 275 -0.12 21.70 -17.13
CA PRO A 275 -0.42 20.88 -18.30
C PRO A 275 0.65 19.80 -18.56
N PRO A 276 0.30 18.71 -19.25
CA PRO A 276 1.29 17.80 -19.83
C PRO A 276 2.17 18.55 -20.86
N HIS A 277 3.35 18.00 -21.19
CA HIS A 277 4.24 18.67 -22.16
C HIS A 277 3.83 18.41 -23.62
N ALA A 278 3.06 17.36 -23.87
CA ALA A 278 2.47 17.01 -25.16
C ALA A 278 1.26 16.09 -24.92
N ALA A 279 0.53 15.76 -25.98
CA ALA A 279 -0.55 14.78 -25.95
C ALA A 279 -0.58 13.96 -27.25
N LEU A 280 -1.17 12.77 -27.14
CA LEU A 280 -1.45 11.88 -28.26
C LEU A 280 -2.92 12.01 -28.62
N LEU A 281 -3.20 12.49 -29.83
CA LEU A 281 -4.52 12.47 -30.43
C LEU A 281 -4.69 11.16 -31.19
N ILE A 282 -5.75 10.41 -30.93
CA ILE A 282 -5.96 9.09 -31.51
C ILE A 282 -7.28 9.09 -32.27
N ASP A 283 -7.17 8.90 -33.58
CA ASP A 283 -8.31 8.55 -34.44
C ASP A 283 -8.63 7.06 -34.28
N VAL A 284 -9.70 6.75 -33.55
CA VAL A 284 -10.04 5.38 -33.16
C VAL A 284 -10.74 4.66 -34.29
N GLU A 285 -10.13 3.57 -34.74
CA GLU A 285 -10.68 2.68 -35.77
C GLU A 285 -11.49 1.54 -35.16
N HIS A 286 -11.11 1.07 -33.97
CA HIS A 286 -11.81 0.01 -33.24
C HIS A 286 -11.60 0.13 -31.74
N ALA A 287 -12.68 -0.08 -30.98
CA ALA A 287 -12.68 -0.16 -29.53
C ALA A 287 -13.63 -1.27 -29.06
N GLU A 288 -13.20 -2.08 -28.10
CA GLU A 288 -14.03 -3.13 -27.50
C GLU A 288 -13.56 -3.49 -26.08
N VAL A 289 -14.50 -3.82 -25.21
CA VAL A 289 -14.23 -4.37 -23.88
C VAL A 289 -14.43 -5.86 -23.94
N THR A 290 -13.41 -6.63 -23.55
CA THR A 290 -13.47 -8.10 -23.48
C THR A 290 -13.04 -8.59 -22.11
N GLY A 291 -13.50 -9.78 -21.73
CA GLY A 291 -12.96 -10.47 -20.56
C GLY A 291 -11.51 -10.88 -20.81
N ASN A 292 -10.65 -10.77 -19.80
CA ASN A 292 -9.26 -11.19 -19.90
C ASN A 292 -8.90 -12.17 -18.77
N ASP A 293 -8.88 -13.46 -19.09
CA ASP A 293 -8.56 -14.53 -18.15
C ASP A 293 -7.19 -14.35 -17.46
N PRO A 294 -6.10 -13.96 -18.15
CA PRO A 294 -4.84 -13.61 -17.49
C PRO A 294 -4.99 -12.56 -16.40
N VAL A 295 -5.70 -11.46 -16.65
CA VAL A 295 -5.98 -10.42 -15.65
C VAL A 295 -6.72 -11.01 -14.46
N ALA A 296 -7.81 -11.75 -14.71
CA ALA A 296 -8.61 -12.38 -13.64
C ALA A 296 -7.79 -13.34 -12.77
N ARG A 297 -7.00 -14.21 -13.40
CA ARG A 297 -6.23 -15.25 -12.70
C ARG A 297 -4.99 -14.70 -11.99
N SER A 298 -4.44 -13.58 -12.46
CA SER A 298 -3.26 -12.95 -11.86
C SER A 298 -3.47 -12.52 -10.41
N ARG A 299 -4.73 -12.30 -10.00
CA ARG A 299 -5.11 -11.80 -8.67
C ARG A 299 -4.37 -10.51 -8.28
N MET A 300 -3.95 -9.70 -9.26
CA MET A 300 -3.05 -8.56 -9.02
C MET A 300 -3.62 -7.45 -8.13
N TRP A 301 -4.93 -7.44 -7.92
CA TRP A 301 -5.64 -6.54 -6.99
C TRP A 301 -6.21 -7.24 -5.76
N THR A 302 -5.95 -8.53 -5.58
CA THR A 302 -6.42 -9.28 -4.40
C THR A 302 -5.47 -9.02 -3.22
N PRO A 303 -5.98 -8.61 -2.06
CA PRO A 303 -5.16 -8.48 -0.85
C PRO A 303 -4.42 -9.80 -0.55
N GLY A 304 -3.11 -9.73 -0.28
CA GLY A 304 -2.26 -10.90 -0.02
C GLY A 304 -1.68 -11.58 -1.27
N ALA A 305 -2.03 -11.15 -2.49
CA ALA A 305 -1.38 -11.63 -3.73
C ALA A 305 -0.10 -10.84 -4.08
N HIS A 306 0.19 -9.74 -3.36
CA HIS A 306 1.41 -8.96 -3.53
C HIS A 306 2.56 -9.65 -2.80
N LEU A 307 3.74 -9.68 -3.41
CA LEU A 307 4.92 -10.24 -2.76
C LEU A 307 5.29 -9.41 -1.53
N ASP A 308 5.69 -10.10 -0.45
CA ASP A 308 6.26 -9.43 0.72
C ASP A 308 7.48 -8.60 0.31
N ARG A 309 7.65 -7.43 0.93
CA ARG A 309 8.73 -6.49 0.57
C ARG A 309 10.14 -7.09 0.73
N GLY A 310 10.29 -8.10 1.59
CA GLY A 310 11.55 -8.83 1.78
C GLY A 310 11.83 -9.88 0.69
N THR A 311 10.81 -10.33 -0.05
CA THR A 311 10.92 -11.38 -1.07
C THR A 311 10.74 -10.84 -2.50
N ALA A 312 10.20 -9.63 -2.66
CA ALA A 312 10.12 -8.94 -3.94
C ALA A 312 11.52 -8.62 -4.51
N PRO A 313 11.82 -8.93 -5.78
CA PRO A 313 13.10 -8.58 -6.40
C PRO A 313 13.36 -7.08 -6.38
N ASP A 314 14.59 -6.67 -6.08
CA ASP A 314 15.00 -5.26 -6.15
C ASP A 314 15.34 -4.88 -7.61
N LEU A 315 14.32 -4.46 -8.36
CA LEU A 315 14.46 -3.98 -9.74
C LEU A 315 15.43 -2.79 -9.85
N MET A 316 15.66 -2.04 -8.77
CA MET A 316 16.58 -0.90 -8.77
C MET A 316 18.03 -1.33 -8.55
N ALA A 317 18.26 -2.33 -7.70
CA ALA A 317 19.56 -3.00 -7.63
C ALA A 317 19.92 -3.61 -8.99
N LEU A 318 18.95 -4.26 -9.65
CA LEU A 318 19.13 -4.80 -10.99
C LEU A 318 19.50 -3.73 -12.02
N ALA A 319 18.74 -2.62 -12.06
CA ALA A 319 19.02 -1.49 -12.96
C ALA A 319 20.40 -0.87 -12.73
N SER A 320 20.87 -0.84 -11.48
CA SER A 320 22.19 -0.34 -11.10
C SER A 320 23.30 -1.30 -11.52
N ALA A 321 23.07 -2.60 -11.40
CA ALA A 321 23.99 -3.64 -11.88
C ALA A 321 24.16 -3.58 -13.40
N HIS A 322 23.06 -3.39 -14.16
CA HIS A 322 23.10 -3.23 -15.62
C HIS A 322 23.89 -1.99 -16.03
N LEU A 323 23.63 -0.87 -15.37
CA LEU A 323 24.36 0.38 -15.60
C LEU A 323 25.87 0.18 -15.39
N ALA A 324 26.27 -0.43 -14.27
CA ALA A 324 27.67 -0.70 -13.96
C ALA A 324 28.33 -1.65 -14.97
N ALA A 325 27.61 -2.70 -15.39
CA ALA A 325 28.11 -3.67 -16.35
C ALA A 325 28.38 -3.07 -17.75
N ASN A 326 27.53 -2.14 -18.19
CA ASN A 326 27.67 -1.51 -19.50
C ASN A 326 28.56 -0.26 -19.48
N ALA A 327 28.63 0.49 -18.37
CA ALA A 327 29.60 1.56 -18.20
C ALA A 327 31.05 1.04 -18.30
N ALA A 328 31.31 -0.16 -17.77
CA ALA A 328 32.62 -0.83 -17.86
C ALA A 328 33.05 -1.16 -19.30
N LYS A 329 32.10 -1.28 -20.24
CA LYS A 329 32.35 -1.59 -21.66
C LYS A 329 32.52 -0.34 -22.53
N THR A 330 32.24 0.85 -21.99
CA THR A 330 32.25 2.11 -22.74
C THR A 330 33.58 2.85 -22.53
N ARG A 331 34.35 3.12 -23.59
CA ARG A 331 35.60 3.91 -23.49
C ARG A 331 35.29 5.32 -22.96
N GLY A 332 35.90 5.69 -21.82
CA GLY A 332 35.74 7.03 -21.20
C GLY A 332 34.69 7.14 -20.08
N GLY A 333 34.08 6.03 -19.64
CA GLY A 333 33.19 6.03 -18.46
C GLY A 333 33.96 6.10 -17.12
N PRO A 334 33.29 6.47 -16.01
CA PRO A 334 33.90 6.41 -14.68
C PRO A 334 34.38 4.98 -14.38
N PRO A 335 35.53 4.79 -13.69
CA PRO A 335 36.16 3.49 -13.55
C PRO A 335 35.17 2.47 -12.94
N ALA A 336 34.97 1.33 -13.62
CA ALA A 336 33.99 0.29 -13.26
C ALA A 336 34.11 -0.23 -11.83
N PHE A 337 35.31 -0.14 -11.24
CA PHE A 337 35.61 -0.43 -9.85
C PHE A 337 34.84 0.50 -8.88
N LEU A 338 34.71 1.79 -9.19
CA LEU A 338 34.06 2.78 -8.33
C LEU A 338 32.55 2.52 -8.20
N LEU A 339 31.89 2.09 -9.28
CA LEU A 339 30.46 1.76 -9.31
C LEU A 339 30.15 0.38 -8.69
N LYS A 340 31.02 -0.63 -8.89
CA LYS A 340 30.91 -1.92 -8.20
C LYS A 340 31.13 -1.79 -6.69
N ALA A 341 32.05 -0.93 -6.26
CA ALA A 341 32.32 -0.67 -4.85
C ALA A 341 31.09 -0.08 -4.14
N ILE A 342 30.35 0.83 -4.79
CA ILE A 342 29.13 1.43 -4.24
C ILE A 342 28.03 0.37 -4.00
N GLY A 343 27.84 -0.58 -4.93
CA GLY A 343 26.85 -1.66 -4.78
C GLY A 343 27.21 -2.72 -3.73
N ALA A 344 28.49 -2.83 -3.36
CA ALA A 344 28.99 -3.78 -2.37
C ALA A 344 28.98 -3.23 -0.92
N ILE A 345 28.69 -1.94 -0.72
CA ILE A 345 28.57 -1.34 0.60
C ILE A 345 27.22 -1.74 1.23
N PRO A 346 27.20 -2.44 2.38
CA PRO A 346 25.96 -2.78 3.08
C PRO A 346 25.11 -1.53 3.34
N GLY A 347 23.86 -1.53 2.88
CA GLY A 347 22.91 -0.42 3.07
C GLY A 347 22.91 0.66 1.97
N MET A 348 23.86 0.65 1.04
CA MET A 348 23.91 1.65 -0.06
C MET A 348 22.74 1.51 -1.04
N THR A 349 22.27 0.28 -1.30
CA THR A 349 21.05 0.02 -2.09
C THR A 349 19.81 0.65 -1.47
N ARG A 350 19.69 0.58 -0.13
CA ARG A 350 18.61 1.22 0.63
C ARG A 350 18.69 2.75 0.54
N LEU A 351 19.89 3.33 0.62
CA LEU A 351 20.12 4.77 0.46
C LEU A 351 19.78 5.25 -0.96
N MET A 352 20.23 4.54 -2.01
CA MET A 352 19.91 4.86 -3.40
C MET A 352 18.40 4.80 -3.66
N ARG A 353 17.70 3.81 -3.07
CA ARG A 353 16.24 3.73 -3.13
C ARG A 353 15.57 4.95 -2.51
N VAL A 354 16.06 5.44 -1.36
CA VAL A 354 15.54 6.68 -0.73
C VAL A 354 15.75 7.90 -1.64
N VAL A 355 16.94 8.07 -2.20
CA VAL A 355 17.26 9.20 -3.11
C VAL A 355 16.37 9.17 -4.34
N MET A 356 16.19 7.99 -4.95
CA MET A 356 15.37 7.85 -6.16
C MET A 356 13.88 7.98 -5.87
N ASN A 357 13.38 7.45 -4.75
CA ASN A 357 12.02 7.72 -4.30
C ASN A 357 11.80 9.23 -4.10
N ARG A 358 12.78 9.96 -3.56
CA ARG A 358 12.72 11.43 -3.47
C ARG A 358 12.70 12.09 -4.86
N ALA A 359 13.44 11.57 -5.83
CA ALA A 359 13.43 12.06 -7.21
C ALA A 359 12.07 11.81 -7.90
N TYR A 360 11.48 10.62 -7.73
CA TYR A 360 10.13 10.31 -8.22
C TYR A 360 9.08 11.23 -7.57
N ARG A 361 9.13 11.44 -6.24
CA ARG A 361 8.26 12.40 -5.53
C ARG A 361 8.38 13.80 -6.09
N SER A 362 9.62 14.27 -6.26
CA SER A 362 9.90 15.61 -6.78
C SER A 362 9.38 15.77 -8.21
N GLY A 363 9.58 14.77 -9.07
CA GLY A 363 9.06 14.77 -10.44
C GLY A 363 7.53 14.82 -10.48
N LEU A 364 6.86 13.99 -9.68
CA LEU A 364 5.41 13.94 -9.63
C LEU A 364 4.80 15.23 -9.07
N ARG A 365 5.40 15.85 -8.03
CA ARG A 365 4.98 17.17 -7.54
C ARG A 365 5.11 18.27 -8.61
N LYS A 366 6.19 18.24 -9.40
CA LYS A 366 6.39 19.19 -10.52
C LYS A 366 5.37 19.02 -11.65
N GLU A 367 4.62 17.91 -11.67
CA GLU A 367 3.55 17.64 -12.62
C GLU A 367 2.15 17.84 -12.02
N GLY A 368 2.05 18.35 -10.78
CA GLY A 368 0.78 18.62 -10.11
C GLY A 368 0.25 17.47 -9.24
N TYR A 369 1.03 16.41 -9.01
CA TYR A 369 0.67 15.30 -8.12
C TYR A 369 1.27 15.53 -6.71
N ASP A 370 0.51 16.14 -5.80
CA ASP A 370 1.00 16.42 -4.44
C ASP A 370 0.96 15.22 -3.48
N ASP A 371 0.17 14.18 -3.78
CA ASP A 371 0.08 12.94 -2.96
C ASP A 371 0.96 11.79 -3.47
N ALA A 372 1.93 12.10 -4.32
CA ALA A 372 2.74 11.09 -4.97
C ALA A 372 3.80 10.52 -4.00
N THR A 373 3.40 9.55 -3.18
CA THR A 373 4.31 8.71 -2.39
C THR A 373 4.70 7.47 -3.21
N PRO A 374 5.95 7.33 -3.70
CA PRO A 374 6.46 6.09 -4.27
C PRO A 374 6.70 5.10 -3.14
N GLY A 375 6.09 3.91 -3.26
CA GLY A 375 6.60 2.68 -2.66
C GLY A 375 6.94 2.75 -1.18
N ALA A 376 6.16 3.49 -0.40
CA ALA A 376 5.83 3.09 0.94
C ALA A 376 4.33 2.84 0.85
N GLY A 377 3.88 1.63 1.13
CA GLY A 377 2.53 1.43 1.63
C GLY A 377 2.42 2.28 2.89
N ASP A 378 2.11 3.55 2.68
CA ASP A 378 1.31 4.31 3.61
C ASP A 378 -0.03 3.62 3.63
N GLY A 379 -0.51 3.34 4.83
CA GLY A 379 -1.87 2.93 5.08
C GLY A 379 -2.82 4.05 4.69
N ALA A 380 -2.97 4.30 3.39
CA ALA A 380 -4.18 4.84 2.82
C ALA A 380 -5.25 3.80 3.14
N ARG A 381 -5.91 4.05 4.26
CA ARG A 381 -7.11 3.37 4.71
C ARG A 381 -8.10 3.35 3.56
N THR A 382 -8.21 2.20 2.92
CA THR A 382 -9.55 1.72 2.66
C THR A 382 -10.24 1.63 4.01
N GLU A 383 -11.47 2.12 4.12
CA GLU A 383 -12.39 1.42 5.01
C GLU A 383 -12.30 -0.05 4.62
N ARG A 384 -11.57 -0.84 5.42
CA ARG A 384 -11.60 -2.29 5.27
C ARG A 384 -13.07 -2.62 5.55
N PRO A 385 -13.85 -3.12 4.58
CA PRO A 385 -15.24 -3.45 4.85
C PRO A 385 -15.21 -4.41 6.03
N GLY A 386 -15.80 -3.99 7.15
CA GLY A 386 -15.65 -4.71 8.39
C GLY A 386 -16.19 -6.13 8.23
N ARG A 387 -15.43 -7.11 8.69
CA ARG A 387 -15.81 -8.51 8.61
C ARG A 387 -16.92 -8.75 9.61
N ALA A 388 -18.10 -9.15 9.14
CA ALA A 388 -19.16 -9.59 10.04
C ALA A 388 -18.69 -10.86 10.78
N VAL A 389 -18.82 -10.85 12.11
CA VAL A 389 -18.50 -11.99 12.97
C VAL A 389 -19.65 -12.24 13.94
N ARG A 390 -19.80 -13.49 14.35
CA ARG A 390 -20.75 -13.93 15.36
C ARG A 390 -20.01 -14.36 16.62
N ILE A 391 -20.55 -13.99 17.78
CA ILE A 391 -20.11 -14.51 19.07
C ILE A 391 -20.59 -15.95 19.16
N VAL A 392 -19.67 -16.91 19.25
CA VAL A 392 -20.01 -18.34 19.41
C VAL A 392 -19.94 -18.79 20.86
N ALA A 393 -19.18 -18.07 21.69
CA ALA A 393 -19.14 -18.29 23.12
C ALA A 393 -18.72 -17.01 23.85
N VAL A 394 -19.20 -16.87 25.09
CA VAL A 394 -18.72 -15.88 26.05
C VAL A 394 -18.19 -16.65 27.26
N ARG A 395 -16.88 -16.57 27.49
CA ARG A 395 -16.21 -17.27 28.59
C ARG A 395 -15.85 -16.28 29.67
N ARG A 396 -16.25 -16.53 30.92
CA ARG A 396 -15.83 -15.68 32.04
C ARG A 396 -14.46 -16.13 32.54
N GLU A 397 -13.45 -15.28 32.37
CA GLU A 397 -12.08 -15.59 32.81
C GLU A 397 -11.94 -15.29 34.31
N ILE A 398 -12.43 -14.12 34.72
CA ILE A 398 -12.51 -13.64 36.11
C ILE A 398 -13.77 -12.77 36.27
N PRO A 399 -14.19 -12.36 37.47
CA PRO A 399 -15.40 -11.53 37.65
C PRO A 399 -15.40 -10.25 36.80
N THR A 400 -14.22 -9.64 36.60
CA THR A 400 -14.06 -8.39 35.87
C THR A 400 -13.53 -8.57 34.43
N ALA A 401 -13.42 -9.79 33.90
CA ALA A 401 -12.99 -10.01 32.51
C ALA A 401 -13.66 -11.23 31.86
N ILE A 402 -14.12 -11.03 30.63
CA ILE A 402 -14.69 -12.07 29.78
C ILE A 402 -13.90 -12.21 28.48
N THR A 403 -13.90 -13.40 27.89
CA THR A 403 -13.41 -13.64 26.53
C THR A 403 -14.59 -13.86 25.61
N LEU A 404 -14.66 -13.06 24.54
CA LEU A 404 -15.57 -13.27 23.44
C LEU A 404 -14.87 -14.18 22.42
N VAL A 405 -15.50 -15.30 22.10
CA VAL A 405 -15.04 -16.21 21.05
C VAL A 405 -15.83 -15.90 19.78
N LEU A 406 -15.11 -15.44 18.76
CA LEU A 406 -15.67 -14.92 17.52
C LEU A 406 -15.45 -15.90 16.38
N ALA A 407 -16.46 -16.04 15.54
CA ALA A 407 -16.44 -16.80 14.30
C ALA A 407 -16.89 -15.90 13.16
N ALA A 408 -16.28 -16.03 12.00
CA ALA A 408 -16.85 -15.42 10.81
C ALA A 408 -17.91 -16.31 10.17
N ASP A 409 -18.66 -15.73 9.23
CA ASP A 409 -19.48 -16.52 8.32
C ASP A 409 -18.55 -17.27 7.34
N GLY A 410 -18.63 -18.61 7.36
CA GLY A 410 -17.71 -19.52 6.68
C GLY A 410 -16.50 -19.96 7.52
N ASP A 411 -15.93 -21.12 7.23
CA ASP A 411 -14.74 -21.68 7.93
C ASP A 411 -13.43 -21.02 7.46
N HIS A 412 -13.39 -19.69 7.49
CA HIS A 412 -12.20 -18.91 7.15
C HIS A 412 -11.39 -18.59 8.40
N PRO A 413 -10.12 -19.01 8.50
CA PRO A 413 -9.28 -18.71 9.65
C PRO A 413 -9.06 -17.20 9.83
N PHE A 414 -8.75 -16.80 11.05
CA PHE A 414 -8.28 -15.46 11.35
C PHE A 414 -6.76 -15.43 11.25
N ASP A 415 -6.27 -14.75 10.21
CA ASP A 415 -4.84 -14.54 9.99
C ASP A 415 -4.38 -13.21 10.60
N PHE A 416 -3.33 -13.25 11.40
CA PHE A 416 -2.74 -12.12 12.13
C PHE A 416 -1.39 -12.51 12.72
N ARG A 417 -0.60 -11.55 13.21
CA ARG A 417 0.64 -11.85 13.96
C ARG A 417 0.37 -11.92 15.47
N PRO A 418 0.98 -12.85 16.21
CA PRO A 418 0.74 -12.99 17.64
C PRO A 418 1.05 -11.71 18.39
N GLY A 419 0.07 -11.16 19.11
CA GLY A 419 0.16 -9.86 19.79
C GLY A 419 -0.67 -8.74 19.14
N GLN A 420 -1.06 -8.87 17.87
CA GLN A 420 -1.92 -7.90 17.20
C GLN A 420 -3.33 -7.81 17.79
N PHE A 421 -4.01 -6.71 17.49
CA PHE A 421 -5.38 -6.46 17.94
C PHE A 421 -6.37 -6.33 16.79
N PHE A 422 -7.65 -6.43 17.14
CA PHE A 422 -8.78 -6.15 16.26
C PHE A 422 -9.68 -5.08 16.88
N THR A 423 -10.38 -4.33 16.04
CA THR A 423 -11.38 -3.35 16.49
C THR A 423 -12.77 -3.94 16.32
N LEU A 424 -13.49 -4.07 17.43
CA LEU A 424 -14.90 -4.46 17.46
C LEU A 424 -15.74 -3.21 17.26
N VAL A 425 -16.70 -3.31 16.34
CA VAL A 425 -17.66 -2.28 16.01
C VAL A 425 -19.06 -2.82 16.25
N THR A 426 -19.83 -2.11 17.06
CA THR A 426 -21.23 -2.41 17.33
C THR A 426 -22.01 -1.14 17.59
N ASP A 427 -23.31 -1.17 17.38
CA ASP A 427 -24.21 -0.12 17.85
C ASP A 427 -24.57 -0.36 19.32
N ILE A 428 -24.51 0.69 20.15
CA ILE A 428 -24.97 0.68 21.54
C ILE A 428 -25.88 1.91 21.71
N ASP A 429 -27.16 1.67 21.91
CA ASP A 429 -28.19 2.70 22.10
C ASP A 429 -28.23 3.72 20.94
N GLY A 430 -28.15 3.26 19.68
CA GLY A 430 -28.17 4.09 18.48
C GLY A 430 -26.86 4.84 18.22
N ARG A 431 -25.78 4.48 18.92
CA ARG A 431 -24.45 5.08 18.74
C ARG A 431 -23.43 4.02 18.31
N PRO A 432 -22.71 4.22 17.19
CA PRO A 432 -21.65 3.32 16.79
C PRO A 432 -20.47 3.42 17.77
N VAL A 433 -20.13 2.31 18.41
CA VAL A 433 -19.01 2.17 19.34
C VAL A 433 -17.95 1.28 18.72
N ARG A 434 -16.72 1.78 18.67
CA ARG A 434 -15.53 1.08 18.16
C ARG A 434 -14.53 0.90 19.30
N ARG A 435 -14.06 -0.33 19.58
CA ARG A 435 -13.02 -0.57 20.60
C ARG A 435 -12.03 -1.65 20.17
N ALA A 436 -10.76 -1.37 20.39
CA ALA A 436 -9.66 -2.30 20.13
C ALA A 436 -9.50 -3.31 21.28
N TYR A 437 -9.30 -4.57 20.91
CA TYR A 437 -8.93 -5.65 21.83
C TYR A 437 -7.85 -6.51 21.18
N SER A 438 -6.73 -6.73 21.88
CA SER A 438 -5.69 -7.65 21.45
C SER A 438 -6.28 -9.05 21.30
N ALA A 439 -5.85 -9.76 20.25
CA ALA A 439 -6.17 -11.17 20.13
C ALA A 439 -5.56 -11.90 21.33
N SER A 440 -6.33 -12.80 21.93
CA SER A 440 -5.85 -13.73 22.96
C SER A 440 -5.75 -15.17 22.43
N SER A 441 -6.17 -15.44 21.19
CA SER A 441 -5.98 -16.72 20.49
C SER A 441 -4.69 -16.77 19.67
N ALA A 442 -4.31 -17.97 19.20
CA ALA A 442 -3.27 -18.15 18.20
C ALA A 442 -3.77 -17.75 16.80
N PRO A 443 -2.86 -17.29 15.90
CA PRO A 443 -3.20 -17.02 14.51
C PRO A 443 -3.51 -18.31 13.73
N GLY A 444 -4.22 -18.17 12.61
CA GLY A 444 -4.62 -19.30 11.77
C GLY A 444 -5.79 -20.14 12.32
N SER A 445 -6.32 -19.80 13.51
CA SER A 445 -7.48 -20.45 14.10
C SER A 445 -8.78 -20.03 13.40
N ALA A 446 -9.74 -20.96 13.28
CA ALA A 446 -11.12 -20.68 12.84
C ALA A 446 -11.91 -19.80 13.83
N ARG A 447 -11.40 -19.66 15.06
CA ARG A 447 -11.96 -18.82 16.12
C ARG A 447 -10.96 -17.76 16.54
N LEU A 448 -11.42 -16.52 16.62
CA LEU A 448 -10.69 -15.41 17.23
C LEU A 448 -11.17 -15.23 18.67
N GLU A 449 -10.26 -15.20 19.62
CA GLU A 449 -10.57 -14.84 21.01
C GLU A 449 -10.11 -13.41 21.29
N VAL A 450 -10.99 -12.61 21.91
CA VAL A 450 -10.67 -11.26 22.41
C VAL A 450 -11.20 -11.12 23.83
N THR A 451 -10.37 -10.60 24.74
CA THR A 451 -10.68 -10.58 26.17
C THR A 451 -10.92 -9.14 26.64
N VAL A 452 -12.11 -8.92 27.19
CA VAL A 452 -12.65 -7.62 27.57
C VAL A 452 -12.67 -7.50 29.08
N LYS A 453 -11.73 -6.73 29.63
CA LYS A 453 -11.79 -6.31 31.04
C LYS A 453 -12.82 -5.20 31.21
N GLN A 454 -13.64 -5.30 32.25
CA GLN A 454 -14.60 -4.27 32.60
C GLN A 454 -13.88 -3.02 33.10
N VAL A 455 -14.24 -1.88 32.52
CA VAL A 455 -13.76 -0.55 32.92
C VAL A 455 -14.96 0.24 33.44
N ASP A 456 -14.80 0.86 34.60
CA ASP A 456 -15.83 1.72 35.20
C ASP A 456 -16.16 2.89 34.26
N GLY A 457 -17.46 3.11 34.02
CA GLY A 457 -17.94 4.09 33.04
C GLY A 457 -17.68 3.74 31.56
N GLY A 458 -17.01 2.61 31.27
CA GLY A 458 -16.71 2.20 29.90
C GLY A 458 -17.93 1.67 29.16
N ARG A 459 -18.32 2.29 28.03
CA ARG A 459 -19.52 1.93 27.27
C ARG A 459 -19.47 0.51 26.68
N PHE A 460 -18.46 0.20 25.88
CA PHE A 460 -18.34 -1.13 25.27
C PHE A 460 -18.07 -2.21 26.31
N SER A 461 -17.12 -1.99 27.23
CA SER A 461 -16.77 -2.98 28.26
C SER A 461 -17.96 -3.32 29.15
N THR A 462 -18.81 -2.34 29.47
CA THR A 462 -20.05 -2.59 30.22
C THR A 462 -21.06 -3.37 29.38
N HIS A 463 -21.26 -2.98 28.12
CA HIS A 463 -22.17 -3.68 27.21
C HIS A 463 -21.74 -5.14 26.97
N ALA A 464 -20.45 -5.38 26.76
CA ALA A 464 -19.90 -6.72 26.58
C ALA A 464 -20.18 -7.64 27.78
N HIS A 465 -20.11 -7.11 29.00
CA HIS A 465 -20.37 -7.88 30.22
C HIS A 465 -21.85 -8.10 30.52
N ARG A 466 -22.72 -7.17 30.11
CA ARG A 466 -24.14 -7.16 30.51
C ARG A 466 -25.11 -7.65 29.44
N ALA A 467 -24.78 -7.48 28.16
CA ALA A 467 -25.71 -7.66 27.06
C ALA A 467 -25.23 -8.69 26.03
N LEU A 468 -23.93 -8.74 25.71
CA LEU A 468 -23.43 -9.63 24.67
C LEU A 468 -23.55 -11.12 25.08
N SER A 469 -24.10 -11.92 24.16
CA SER A 469 -24.37 -13.34 24.31
C SER A 469 -23.98 -14.12 23.06
N PRO A 470 -23.80 -15.46 23.14
CA PRO A 470 -23.64 -16.28 21.96
C PRO A 470 -24.81 -16.09 20.98
N GLY A 471 -24.51 -15.89 19.70
CA GLY A 471 -25.47 -15.56 18.65
C GLY A 471 -25.35 -14.12 18.15
N ASP A 472 -24.91 -13.20 19.01
CA ASP A 472 -24.80 -11.78 18.65
C ASP A 472 -23.77 -11.54 17.56
N ARG A 473 -24.01 -10.50 16.75
CA ARG A 473 -23.13 -10.13 15.64
C ARG A 473 -22.41 -8.85 15.93
N LEU A 474 -21.13 -8.83 15.59
CA LEU A 474 -20.26 -7.66 15.66
C LEU A 474 -19.60 -7.47 14.30
N THR A 475 -19.14 -6.25 14.05
CA THR A 475 -18.30 -5.94 12.90
C THR A 475 -16.84 -5.88 13.37
N LEU A 476 -15.96 -6.61 12.68
CA LEU A 476 -14.54 -6.73 13.03
C LEU A 476 -13.68 -5.97 12.01
N LEU A 477 -12.87 -5.03 12.49
CA LEU A 477 -11.80 -4.40 11.70
C LEU A 477 -10.44 -4.92 12.16
N GLY A 478 -9.49 -5.07 11.25
CA GLY A 478 -8.14 -5.54 11.56
C GLY A 478 -7.68 -6.69 10.67
N PRO A 479 -6.60 -7.40 11.04
CA PRO A 479 -5.76 -7.13 12.22
C PRO A 479 -5.02 -5.79 12.12
N SER A 480 -4.58 -5.27 13.27
CA SER A 480 -3.84 -4.01 13.41
C SER A 480 -2.85 -4.07 14.57
N GLY A 481 -1.93 -3.10 14.63
CA GLY A 481 -0.92 -3.00 15.68
C GLY A 481 0.47 -3.48 15.25
N THR A 482 1.49 -2.82 15.79
CA THR A 482 2.92 -3.13 15.60
C THR A 482 3.49 -3.96 16.75
N PHE A 483 2.74 -4.15 17.84
CA PHE A 483 3.11 -5.01 18.95
C PHE A 483 2.83 -6.47 18.56
N HIS A 484 3.84 -7.17 18.05
CA HIS A 484 3.70 -8.57 17.70
C HIS A 484 5.03 -9.31 17.79
N ALA A 485 4.97 -10.62 17.97
CA ALA A 485 6.15 -11.47 17.88
C ALA A 485 6.80 -11.39 16.49
N GLU A 486 8.12 -11.54 16.42
CA GLU A 486 8.87 -11.65 15.15
C GLU A 486 8.47 -12.91 14.37
N ASP A 487 8.56 -12.84 13.04
CA ASP A 487 8.21 -13.97 12.16
C ASP A 487 9.12 -15.20 12.39
N GLN A 488 10.37 -14.96 12.80
CA GLN A 488 11.27 -15.99 13.32
C GLN A 488 11.43 -15.80 14.84
N PRO A 489 10.84 -16.68 15.67
CA PRO A 489 10.91 -16.51 17.12
C PRO A 489 12.35 -16.70 17.61
N PRO A 490 12.86 -15.79 18.47
CA PRO A 490 14.19 -15.94 19.05
C PRO A 490 14.26 -17.16 19.97
N GLN A 491 15.47 -17.58 20.33
CA GLN A 491 15.66 -18.69 21.28
C GLN A 491 15.04 -18.40 22.66
N GLN A 492 14.92 -17.13 23.02
CA GLN A 492 14.33 -16.68 24.27
C GLN A 492 13.48 -15.42 24.06
N THR A 493 12.29 -15.41 24.63
CA THR A 493 11.38 -14.26 24.67
C THR A 493 11.00 -13.96 26.12
N VAL A 494 11.03 -12.69 26.50
CA VAL A 494 10.61 -12.22 27.83
C VAL A 494 9.33 -11.41 27.69
N LEU A 495 8.31 -11.79 28.42
CA LEU A 495 7.00 -11.14 28.46
C LEU A 495 6.78 -10.53 29.84
N ILE A 496 6.39 -9.27 29.91
CA ILE A 496 6.09 -8.58 31.15
C ILE A 496 4.70 -7.94 31.02
N ALA A 497 3.75 -8.43 31.82
CA ALA A 497 2.36 -8.02 31.73
C ALA A 497 1.79 -7.56 33.07
N ALA A 498 0.80 -6.67 33.02
CA ALA A 498 -0.07 -6.42 34.16
C ALA A 498 -1.55 -6.30 33.79
N GLY A 499 -2.40 -6.92 34.60
CA GLY A 499 -3.85 -6.96 34.38
C GLY A 499 -4.19 -7.45 32.97
N SER A 500 -5.01 -6.69 32.23
CA SER A 500 -5.42 -7.05 30.86
C SER A 500 -4.29 -7.01 29.83
N GLY A 501 -3.11 -6.45 30.15
CA GLY A 501 -1.94 -6.49 29.27
C GLY A 501 -1.40 -7.90 29.01
N VAL A 502 -1.92 -8.92 29.72
CA VAL A 502 -1.63 -10.33 29.43
C VAL A 502 -2.27 -10.83 28.12
N THR A 503 -3.25 -10.12 27.57
CA THR A 503 -4.00 -10.59 26.40
C THR A 503 -3.15 -10.81 25.13
N PRO A 504 -2.28 -9.87 24.70
CA PRO A 504 -1.39 -10.10 23.56
C PRO A 504 -0.30 -11.12 23.93
N MET A 505 0.12 -11.18 25.20
CA MET A 505 1.07 -12.20 25.69
C MET A 505 0.50 -13.60 25.54
N MET A 506 -0.81 -13.78 25.81
CA MET A 506 -1.49 -15.06 25.64
C MET A 506 -1.51 -15.48 24.16
N SER A 507 -1.68 -14.54 23.22
CA SER A 507 -1.56 -14.84 21.79
C SER A 507 -0.15 -15.30 21.42
N ILE A 508 0.89 -14.60 21.90
CA ILE A 508 2.30 -14.99 21.71
C ILE A 508 2.58 -16.38 22.29
N ILE A 509 2.11 -16.64 23.52
CA ILE A 509 2.24 -17.93 24.19
C ILE A 509 1.47 -19.03 23.45
N ARG A 510 0.29 -18.77 22.88
CA ARG A 510 -0.48 -19.80 22.16
C ARG A 510 0.08 -20.09 20.77
N ALA A 511 0.74 -19.12 20.12
CA ALA A 511 1.30 -19.25 18.78
C ALA A 511 2.63 -20.01 18.70
N GLN A 512 3.33 -20.19 19.83
CA GLN A 512 4.68 -20.73 20.02
C GLN A 512 5.35 -21.53 18.88
N GLY A 513 6.61 -21.19 18.60
CA GLY A 513 7.62 -22.03 17.94
C GLY A 513 8.51 -22.83 18.92
N GLU A 514 9.78 -23.07 18.59
CA GLU A 514 10.71 -23.87 19.41
C GLU A 514 11.41 -23.12 20.57
N GLY A 515 11.30 -21.79 20.62
CA GLY A 515 11.97 -20.95 21.63
C GLY A 515 11.36 -20.99 23.04
N ARG A 516 12.14 -20.55 24.03
CA ARG A 516 11.72 -20.43 25.44
C ARG A 516 11.03 -19.10 25.70
N ILE A 517 9.97 -19.10 26.51
CA ILE A 517 9.23 -17.92 26.93
C ILE A 517 9.24 -17.82 28.46
N ALA A 518 9.60 -16.65 28.98
CA ALA A 518 9.44 -16.31 30.40
C ALA A 518 8.43 -15.17 30.55
N LEU A 519 7.36 -15.39 31.31
CA LEU A 519 6.32 -14.40 31.60
C LEU A 519 6.41 -13.94 33.06
N LEU A 520 6.63 -12.63 33.27
CA LEU A 520 6.37 -11.96 34.54
C LEU A 520 4.99 -11.31 34.49
N TYR A 521 4.05 -11.80 35.30
CA TYR A 521 2.67 -11.35 35.25
C TYR A 521 2.21 -10.78 36.58
N SER A 522 1.94 -9.48 36.60
CA SER A 522 1.41 -8.79 37.76
C SER A 522 -0.12 -8.64 37.72
N SER A 523 -0.79 -9.07 38.79
CA SER A 523 -2.23 -8.91 38.98
C SER A 523 -2.54 -8.30 40.34
N ARG A 524 -3.79 -7.86 40.56
CA ARG A 524 -4.15 -7.27 41.85
C ARG A 524 -4.11 -8.30 42.97
N SER A 525 -4.75 -9.44 42.71
CA SER A 525 -4.86 -10.62 43.58
C SER A 525 -4.96 -11.87 42.69
N PRO A 526 -4.87 -13.09 43.26
CA PRO A 526 -5.05 -14.33 42.51
C PRO A 526 -6.36 -14.38 41.72
N GLU A 527 -7.46 -13.90 42.30
CA GLU A 527 -8.80 -13.88 41.70
C GLU A 527 -8.93 -12.90 40.52
N GLU A 528 -8.03 -11.91 40.46
CA GLU A 528 -7.94 -10.91 39.37
C GLU A 528 -6.88 -11.31 38.31
N THR A 529 -6.40 -12.54 38.35
CA THR A 529 -5.40 -13.05 37.40
C THR A 529 -6.08 -13.64 36.17
N ILE A 530 -6.27 -12.81 35.14
CA ILE A 530 -6.84 -13.23 33.84
C ILE A 530 -6.01 -14.39 33.27
N PHE A 531 -6.69 -15.46 32.84
CA PHE A 531 -6.13 -16.71 32.31
C PHE A 531 -5.28 -17.57 33.28
N ALA A 532 -5.42 -17.43 34.60
CA ALA A 532 -4.62 -18.20 35.56
C ALA A 532 -4.59 -19.71 35.25
N THR A 533 -5.75 -20.35 35.10
CA THR A 533 -5.87 -21.79 34.80
C THR A 533 -5.22 -22.17 33.48
N ASP A 534 -5.39 -21.34 32.44
CA ASP A 534 -4.81 -21.59 31.12
C ASP A 534 -3.30 -21.46 31.12
N LEU A 535 -2.75 -20.45 31.81
CA LEU A 535 -1.31 -20.25 31.95
C LEU A 535 -0.66 -21.41 32.71
N THR A 536 -1.28 -21.87 33.81
CA THR A 536 -0.81 -23.06 34.54
C THR A 536 -0.77 -24.28 33.64
N ARG A 537 -1.87 -24.57 32.94
CA ARG A 537 -1.97 -25.72 32.02
C ARG A 537 -0.93 -25.65 30.90
N LEU A 538 -0.72 -24.46 30.32
CA LEU A 538 0.26 -24.27 29.24
C LEU A 538 1.71 -24.43 29.75
N ALA A 539 2.01 -23.95 30.95
CA ALA A 539 3.33 -24.09 31.57
C ALA A 539 3.61 -25.55 31.94
N GLU A 540 2.64 -26.27 32.51
CA GLU A 540 2.75 -27.70 32.84
C GLU A 540 2.91 -28.58 31.59
N ALA A 541 2.28 -28.21 30.48
CA ALA A 541 2.42 -28.94 29.22
C ALA A 541 3.80 -28.79 28.57
N ARG A 542 4.56 -27.73 28.89
CA ARG A 542 5.88 -27.42 28.31
C ARG A 542 6.80 -26.73 29.33
N PRO A 543 7.17 -27.41 30.43
CA PRO A 543 7.92 -26.81 31.53
C PRO A 543 9.34 -26.37 31.12
N ASP A 544 9.87 -26.92 30.03
CA ASP A 544 11.15 -26.54 29.41
C ASP A 544 11.05 -25.28 28.53
N ARG A 545 9.84 -24.89 28.09
CA ARG A 545 9.61 -23.80 27.13
C ARG A 545 8.79 -22.63 27.65
N LEU A 546 8.03 -22.80 28.72
CA LEU A 546 7.24 -21.71 29.30
C LEU A 546 7.42 -21.66 30.82
N SER A 547 7.95 -20.55 31.31
CA SER A 547 7.95 -20.22 32.74
C SER A 547 7.04 -19.03 33.01
N VAL A 548 6.23 -19.12 34.06
CA VAL A 548 5.31 -18.05 34.47
C VAL A 548 5.58 -17.68 35.91
N THR A 549 5.93 -16.42 36.14
CA THR A 549 6.14 -15.83 37.46
C THR A 549 4.97 -14.90 37.76
N HIS A 550 4.13 -15.28 38.72
CA HIS A 550 3.00 -14.45 39.17
C HIS A 550 3.42 -13.52 40.31
N VAL A 551 3.03 -12.24 40.20
CA VAL A 551 3.19 -11.24 41.26
C VAL A 551 1.84 -10.62 41.58
N THR A 552 1.39 -10.73 42.82
CA THR A 552 0.10 -10.17 43.24
C THR A 552 0.34 -8.92 44.07
N THR A 553 -0.18 -7.77 43.62
CA THR A 553 0.08 -6.50 44.31
C THR A 553 -0.48 -6.43 45.73
N SER A 554 -1.54 -7.19 46.03
CA SER A 554 -2.12 -7.30 47.36
C SER A 554 -1.21 -7.99 48.39
N ARG A 555 -0.30 -8.86 47.93
CA ARG A 555 0.64 -9.63 48.78
C ARG A 555 2.06 -9.11 48.67
N ASP A 556 2.51 -8.87 47.45
CA ASP A 556 3.91 -8.65 47.11
C ASP A 556 4.25 -7.17 46.85
N GLY A 557 3.25 -6.28 46.94
CA GLY A 557 3.38 -4.90 46.50
C GLY A 557 3.48 -4.75 44.98
N ARG A 558 3.55 -3.51 44.50
CA ARG A 558 3.78 -3.23 43.06
C ARG A 558 5.21 -3.63 42.67
N LEU A 559 5.38 -3.99 41.40
CA LEU A 559 6.72 -4.23 40.83
C LEU A 559 7.50 -2.92 40.79
N ASP A 560 8.64 -2.89 41.47
CA ASP A 560 9.61 -1.80 41.43
C ASP A 560 10.79 -2.17 40.50
N ALA A 561 11.69 -1.21 40.29
CA ALA A 561 12.83 -1.37 39.40
C ALA A 561 13.77 -2.51 39.86
N ASP A 562 13.95 -2.69 41.16
CA ASP A 562 14.89 -3.69 41.71
C ASP A 562 14.36 -5.10 41.54
N ARG A 563 13.06 -5.33 41.77
CA ARG A 563 12.43 -6.63 41.55
C ARG A 563 12.39 -7.01 40.07
N VAL A 564 12.08 -6.05 39.19
CA VAL A 564 12.14 -6.28 37.73
C VAL A 564 13.56 -6.58 37.29
N ARG A 565 14.56 -5.81 37.75
CA ARG A 565 15.97 -6.03 37.44
C ARG A 565 16.45 -7.39 37.94
N HIS A 566 16.14 -7.75 39.17
CA HIS A 566 16.51 -9.02 39.77
C HIS A 566 15.91 -10.20 39.00
N TRP A 567 14.63 -10.11 38.63
CA TRP A 567 13.97 -11.14 37.84
C TRP A 567 14.59 -11.30 36.46
N ILE A 568 14.79 -10.20 35.71
CA ILE A 568 15.38 -10.23 34.36
C ILE A 568 16.80 -10.79 34.41
N THR A 569 17.64 -10.32 35.34
CA THR A 569 19.03 -10.79 35.45
C THR A 569 19.12 -12.26 35.87
N GLY A 570 18.19 -12.74 36.70
CA GLY A 570 18.08 -14.15 37.07
C GLY A 570 17.74 -15.09 35.90
N LEU A 571 17.15 -14.58 34.82
CA LEU A 571 16.88 -15.37 33.60
C LEU A 571 18.12 -15.60 32.74
N ALA A 572 19.21 -14.84 32.96
CA ALA A 572 20.40 -14.81 32.12
C ALA A 572 20.06 -14.75 30.60
N PRO A 573 19.34 -13.70 30.14
CA PRO A 573 18.85 -13.63 28.78
C PRO A 573 19.99 -13.57 27.74
N ALA A 574 19.79 -14.25 26.61
CA ALA A 574 20.69 -14.17 25.46
C ALA A 574 20.66 -12.77 24.82
N ALA A 575 21.70 -12.41 24.08
CA ALA A 575 21.86 -11.08 23.48
C ALA A 575 20.76 -10.72 22.47
N ASP A 576 20.11 -11.73 21.87
CA ASP A 576 19.02 -11.61 20.90
C ASP A 576 17.63 -11.77 21.55
N THR A 577 17.52 -11.70 22.89
CA THR A 577 16.25 -11.82 23.59
C THR A 577 15.35 -10.61 23.32
N HIS A 578 14.13 -10.87 22.86
CA HIS A 578 13.11 -9.83 22.71
C HIS A 578 12.28 -9.69 24.00
N TYR A 579 11.97 -8.45 24.36
CA TYR A 579 11.20 -8.07 25.54
C TYR A 579 9.88 -7.43 25.12
N TYR A 580 8.76 -8.00 25.57
CA TYR A 580 7.42 -7.49 25.27
C TYR A 580 6.77 -7.02 26.57
N VAL A 581 6.35 -5.76 26.62
CA VAL A 581 5.82 -5.12 27.83
C VAL A 581 4.43 -4.54 27.55
N CYS A 582 3.42 -4.96 28.33
CA CYS A 582 2.08 -4.39 28.23
C CYS A 582 1.40 -4.31 29.60
N GLY A 583 0.96 -3.12 30.00
CA GLY A 583 0.33 -2.90 31.28
C GLY A 583 0.10 -1.41 31.58
N PRO A 584 -0.24 -1.07 32.84
CA PRO A 584 -0.34 0.31 33.27
C PRO A 584 0.98 1.06 33.12
N GLU A 585 0.89 2.36 32.84
CA GLU A 585 2.03 3.23 32.54
C GLU A 585 3.17 3.18 33.57
N PRO A 586 2.92 3.22 34.90
CA PRO A 586 3.98 3.12 35.89
C PRO A 586 4.82 1.84 35.78
N LEU A 587 4.19 0.71 35.39
CA LEU A 587 4.92 -0.53 35.16
C LEU A 587 5.76 -0.44 33.89
N THR A 588 5.17 0.02 32.79
CA THR A 588 5.88 0.09 31.49
C THR A 588 7.10 1.02 31.57
N GLU A 589 6.99 2.15 32.28
CA GLU A 589 8.10 3.08 32.51
C GLU A 589 9.20 2.45 33.37
N THR A 590 8.82 1.80 34.47
CA THR A 590 9.75 1.10 35.36
C THR A 590 10.55 0.04 34.59
N VAL A 591 9.86 -0.77 33.77
CA VAL A 591 10.51 -1.82 32.96
C VAL A 591 11.43 -1.20 31.91
N GLN A 592 11.01 -0.15 31.21
CA GLN A 592 11.84 0.55 30.23
C GLN A 592 13.14 1.06 30.87
N GLN A 593 13.04 1.74 32.01
CA GLN A 593 14.20 2.26 32.74
C GLN A 593 15.16 1.14 33.14
N VAL A 594 14.64 0.00 33.59
CA VAL A 594 15.46 -1.17 33.93
C VAL A 594 16.16 -1.73 32.70
N LEU A 595 15.44 -1.96 31.59
CA LEU A 595 16.02 -2.50 30.35
C LEU A 595 17.11 -1.58 29.79
N THR A 596 16.88 -0.26 29.78
CA THR A 596 17.88 0.73 29.41
C THR A 596 19.09 0.69 30.35
N SER A 597 18.88 0.58 31.67
CA SER A 597 19.99 0.46 32.65
C SER A 597 20.82 -0.82 32.49
N LEU A 598 20.23 -1.87 31.92
CA LEU A 598 20.90 -3.13 31.59
C LEU A 598 21.57 -3.11 30.21
N GLY A 599 21.49 -2.00 29.47
CA GLY A 599 22.09 -1.87 28.15
C GLY A 599 21.37 -2.62 27.04
N ILE A 600 20.10 -2.98 27.24
CA ILE A 600 19.29 -3.66 26.21
C ILE A 600 18.98 -2.68 25.07
N PRO A 601 19.29 -3.01 23.80
CA PRO A 601 18.95 -2.17 22.66
C PRO A 601 17.45 -1.97 22.50
N ASP A 602 17.01 -0.74 22.20
CA ASP A 602 15.60 -0.39 21.98
C ASP A 602 14.92 -1.25 20.90
N ALA A 603 15.67 -1.71 19.89
CA ALA A 603 15.15 -2.57 18.82
C ALA A 603 14.65 -3.94 19.32
N LEU A 604 15.07 -4.37 20.52
CA LEU A 604 14.63 -5.62 21.15
C LEU A 604 13.48 -5.41 22.15
N VAL A 605 13.06 -4.15 22.38
CA VAL A 605 12.04 -3.80 23.36
C VAL A 605 10.76 -3.36 22.65
N HIS A 606 9.68 -4.08 22.93
CA HIS A 606 8.37 -3.88 22.32
C HIS A 606 7.38 -3.50 23.40
N GLN A 607 6.63 -2.41 23.20
CA GLN A 607 5.70 -1.90 24.21
C GLN A 607 4.33 -1.58 23.60
N GLU A 608 3.28 -1.88 24.36
CA GLU A 608 1.89 -1.52 24.02
C GLU A 608 1.17 -0.90 25.21
N ARG A 609 0.38 0.15 24.95
CA ARG A 609 -0.45 0.87 25.92
C ARG A 609 -1.94 0.75 25.55
N TYR A 610 -2.81 0.65 26.56
CA TYR A 610 -4.27 0.50 26.39
C TYR A 610 -5.09 1.73 26.79
N THR A 611 -4.46 2.75 27.35
CA THR A 611 -5.10 4.01 27.74
C THR A 611 -5.06 5.00 26.58
N SER A 612 -6.17 5.70 26.37
CA SER A 612 -6.30 6.82 25.44
C SER A 612 -6.11 8.16 26.16
N GLY A 613 -5.61 9.16 25.45
CA GLY A 613 -5.39 10.53 25.97
C GLY A 613 -3.91 10.87 26.17
N ALA A 614 -3.58 12.16 26.21
CA ALA A 614 -2.25 12.66 26.54
C ALA A 614 -2.05 12.67 28.07
N ASP A 615 -0.80 12.53 28.53
CA ASP A 615 -0.45 12.70 29.95
C ASP A 615 -1.02 14.02 30.49
N THR A 616 -1.82 13.93 31.54
CA THR A 616 -2.47 15.09 32.20
C THR A 616 -1.47 16.15 32.66
N ALA A 617 -0.20 15.77 32.85
CA ALA A 617 0.89 16.68 33.18
C ALA A 617 1.17 17.75 32.11
N THR A 618 0.75 17.53 30.86
CA THR A 618 0.97 18.45 29.72
C THR A 618 -0.37 18.91 29.13
N THR A 619 -1.33 19.30 29.97
CA THR A 619 -2.64 19.79 29.52
C THR A 619 -2.83 21.27 29.84
N THR A 620 -3.52 21.98 28.96
CA THR A 620 -3.92 23.37 29.23
C THR A 620 -5.03 23.39 30.27
N THR A 621 -5.06 24.40 31.13
CA THR A 621 -6.13 24.59 32.12
C THR A 621 -7.36 25.31 31.58
N VAL A 622 -7.27 25.84 30.36
CA VAL A 622 -8.37 26.54 29.66
C VAL A 622 -8.75 25.78 28.38
N PRO A 623 -10.04 25.78 28.01
CA PRO A 623 -10.50 25.18 26.75
C PRO A 623 -9.81 25.78 25.53
N GLN A 624 -9.60 24.97 24.51
CA GLN A 624 -8.98 25.38 23.25
C GLN A 624 -9.97 25.26 22.09
N GLU A 625 -9.82 26.10 21.07
CA GLU A 625 -10.62 25.98 19.85
C GLU A 625 -9.97 24.97 18.90
N MET A 626 -10.76 24.01 18.42
CA MET A 626 -10.39 23.11 17.33
C MET A 626 -11.22 23.44 16.09
N THR A 627 -10.53 23.68 15.00
CA THR A 627 -11.10 23.76 13.67
C THR A 627 -10.84 22.47 12.90
N VAL A 628 -11.83 21.99 12.15
CA VAL A 628 -11.69 20.86 11.22
C VAL A 628 -11.96 21.31 9.79
N ASP A 629 -10.97 21.15 8.93
CA ASP A 629 -11.02 21.39 7.49
C ASP A 629 -10.90 20.06 6.73
N GLN A 630 -11.40 20.03 5.50
CA GLN A 630 -11.22 18.93 4.54
C GLN A 630 -10.96 19.52 3.16
N ASP A 631 -9.82 19.18 2.56
CA ASP A 631 -9.38 19.72 1.26
C ASP A 631 -9.44 21.26 1.20
N GLY A 632 -9.05 21.91 2.30
CA GLY A 632 -9.04 23.37 2.43
C GLY A 632 -10.41 24.01 2.69
N HIS A 633 -11.48 23.22 2.84
CA HIS A 633 -12.82 23.71 3.19
C HIS A 633 -13.11 23.48 4.67
N ARG A 634 -13.59 24.52 5.36
CA ARG A 634 -13.99 24.47 6.77
C ARG A 634 -15.25 23.62 6.94
N LEU A 635 -15.15 22.51 7.68
CA LEU A 635 -16.31 21.70 8.07
C LEU A 635 -16.95 22.20 9.36
N GLY A 636 -16.14 22.68 10.30
CA GLY A 636 -16.67 23.24 11.55
C GLY A 636 -15.59 23.59 12.56
N THR A 637 -16.05 24.18 13.67
CA THR A 637 -15.22 24.60 14.79
C THR A 637 -15.89 24.17 16.09
N VAL A 638 -15.11 23.64 17.02
CA VAL A 638 -15.57 23.08 18.30
C VAL A 638 -14.62 23.48 19.42
N THR A 639 -15.15 23.65 20.63
CA THR A 639 -14.35 23.83 21.85
C THR A 639 -13.92 22.47 22.40
N VAL A 640 -12.63 22.34 22.72
CA VAL A 640 -12.03 21.17 23.33
C VAL A 640 -11.73 21.49 24.79
N ASP A 641 -12.35 20.75 25.70
CA ASP A 641 -12.15 20.96 27.15
C ASP A 641 -10.75 20.49 27.61
N PRO A 642 -10.22 21.05 28.71
CA PRO A 642 -8.99 20.58 29.34
C PRO A 642 -8.96 19.05 29.52
N GLY A 643 -7.96 18.40 28.93
CA GLY A 643 -7.79 16.93 28.99
C GLY A 643 -8.66 16.12 28.04
N GLN A 644 -9.56 16.76 27.27
CA GLN A 644 -10.34 16.10 26.23
C GLN A 644 -9.50 15.89 24.96
N THR A 645 -9.64 14.71 24.32
CA THR A 645 -8.97 14.45 23.05
C THR A 645 -9.64 15.19 21.90
N LEU A 646 -8.87 15.51 20.85
CA LEU A 646 -9.39 16.12 19.63
C LEU A 646 -10.48 15.26 18.98
N LEU A 647 -10.33 13.93 19.01
CA LEU A 647 -11.33 13.00 18.50
C LEU A 647 -12.65 13.09 19.28
N ASP A 648 -12.59 13.04 20.61
CA ASP A 648 -13.80 13.05 21.44
C ASP A 648 -14.58 14.35 21.27
N ALA A 649 -13.89 15.49 21.22
CA ALA A 649 -14.51 16.79 20.96
C ALA A 649 -15.17 16.84 19.57
N GLY A 650 -14.46 16.38 18.53
CA GLY A 650 -14.99 16.39 17.17
C GLY A 650 -16.21 15.47 16.99
N LEU A 651 -16.16 14.25 17.54
CA LEU A 651 -17.30 13.33 17.50
C LEU A 651 -18.50 13.85 18.30
N ALA A 652 -18.28 14.48 19.46
CA ALA A 652 -19.34 15.09 20.25
C ALA A 652 -20.05 16.24 19.50
N ALA A 653 -19.32 16.97 18.66
CA ALA A 653 -19.85 18.01 17.79
C ALA A 653 -20.40 17.49 16.45
N GLY A 654 -20.38 16.18 16.20
CA GLY A 654 -20.87 15.59 14.95
C GLY A 654 -19.96 15.81 13.74
N LEU A 655 -18.69 16.17 13.95
CA LEU A 655 -17.71 16.31 12.88
C LEU A 655 -17.26 14.93 12.38
N PRO A 656 -16.95 14.77 11.08
CA PRO A 656 -16.61 13.49 10.46
C PRO A 656 -15.16 13.08 10.77
N MET A 657 -14.83 12.92 12.05
CA MET A 657 -13.49 12.59 12.50
C MET A 657 -13.11 11.16 12.09
N PRO A 658 -11.94 10.93 11.46
CA PRO A 658 -11.48 9.58 11.15
C PRO A 658 -11.00 8.86 12.42
N TYR A 659 -11.42 7.61 12.67
CA TYR A 659 -10.96 6.83 13.83
C TYR A 659 -11.27 5.33 13.75
N SER A 660 -10.52 4.54 14.53
CA SER A 660 -10.80 3.11 14.75
C SER A 660 -10.42 2.66 16.16
N CYS A 661 -9.12 2.47 16.46
CA CYS A 661 -8.69 1.86 17.73
C CYS A 661 -8.91 2.73 18.98
N THR A 662 -8.97 4.06 18.81
CA THR A 662 -9.05 5.07 19.89
C THR A 662 -7.87 5.13 20.88
N VAL A 663 -6.78 4.39 20.64
CA VAL A 663 -5.62 4.31 21.56
C VAL A 663 -4.28 4.68 20.90
N GLY A 664 -4.31 5.26 19.70
CA GLY A 664 -3.11 5.77 19.01
C GLY A 664 -2.23 4.72 18.32
N ASN A 665 -2.70 3.48 18.17
CA ASN A 665 -1.86 2.38 17.64
C ASN A 665 -2.18 1.94 16.19
N CYS A 666 -3.35 2.28 15.64
CA CYS A 666 -3.71 1.85 14.27
C CYS A 666 -3.49 2.92 13.18
N GLY A 667 -3.29 4.19 13.54
CA GLY A 667 -3.09 5.29 12.58
C GLY A 667 -4.36 5.84 11.96
N ASP A 668 -5.52 5.25 12.26
CA ASP A 668 -6.81 5.68 11.73
C ASP A 668 -7.20 7.12 12.07
N CYS A 669 -6.78 7.58 13.24
CA CYS A 669 -7.07 8.93 13.70
C CYS A 669 -6.02 9.95 13.27
N MET A 670 -5.11 9.55 12.37
CA MET A 670 -4.01 10.38 11.86
C MET A 670 -4.54 11.44 10.90
N VAL A 671 -4.29 12.70 11.26
CA VAL A 671 -4.70 13.87 10.48
C VAL A 671 -3.55 14.87 10.42
N LYS A 672 -3.60 15.82 9.50
CA LYS A 672 -2.58 16.87 9.40
C LYS A 672 -2.93 18.02 10.36
N LEU A 673 -2.00 18.39 11.24
CA LEU A 673 -2.10 19.62 12.02
C LEU A 673 -1.61 20.79 11.16
N ARG A 674 -2.53 21.65 10.71
CA ARG A 674 -2.22 22.83 9.88
C ARG A 674 -1.68 23.99 10.70
N SER A 675 -2.18 24.14 11.92
CA SER A 675 -1.75 25.19 12.85
C SER A 675 -1.99 24.76 14.30
N GLY A 676 -1.28 25.41 15.23
CA GLY A 676 -1.36 25.16 16.66
C GLY A 676 -0.41 24.10 17.19
N LYS A 677 -0.58 23.73 18.45
CA LYS A 677 0.24 22.73 19.15
C LYS A 677 -0.65 21.73 19.85
N VAL A 678 -0.20 20.48 19.92
CA VAL A 678 -0.88 19.40 20.66
C VAL A 678 0.11 18.66 21.54
N ALA A 679 -0.37 18.11 22.64
CA ALA A 679 0.30 17.06 23.39
C ALA A 679 -0.31 15.71 22.95
N GLN A 680 0.52 14.69 22.75
CA GLN A 680 0.07 13.33 22.46
C GLN A 680 1.10 12.34 23.01
N ASN A 681 0.65 11.18 23.47
CA ASN A 681 1.51 10.20 24.13
C ASN A 681 2.39 9.42 23.16
N ASP A 682 3.60 9.08 23.63
CA ASP A 682 4.54 8.18 22.98
C ASP A 682 4.85 6.96 23.88
N PRO A 683 5.15 5.79 23.31
CA PRO A 683 5.21 5.48 21.88
C PRO A 683 3.80 5.37 21.25
N ASN A 684 3.69 5.73 19.97
CA ASN A 684 2.48 5.57 19.16
C ASN A 684 2.82 5.14 17.73
N CYS A 685 1.82 4.98 16.86
CA CYS A 685 2.04 4.49 15.49
C CYS A 685 2.63 5.52 14.51
N LEU A 686 2.86 6.78 14.91
CA LEU A 686 3.46 7.78 14.04
C LEU A 686 4.97 7.59 13.92
N THR A 687 5.45 7.52 12.69
CA THR A 687 6.89 7.57 12.40
C THR A 687 7.47 8.95 12.72
N PRO A 688 8.78 9.05 13.02
CA PRO A 688 9.44 10.35 13.18
C PRO A 688 9.24 11.30 12.00
N ALA A 689 9.17 10.76 10.77
CA ALA A 689 8.89 11.54 9.57
C ALA A 689 7.47 12.10 9.54
N GLN A 690 6.46 11.30 9.89
CA GLN A 690 5.07 11.76 9.99
C GLN A 690 4.90 12.85 11.06
N LYS A 691 5.55 12.69 12.23
CA LYS A 691 5.57 13.74 13.26
C LYS A 691 6.24 15.02 12.76
N ALA A 692 7.39 14.91 12.10
CA ALA A 692 8.10 16.04 11.52
C ALA A 692 7.29 16.74 10.42
N ASP A 693 6.50 15.98 9.67
CA ASP A 693 5.56 16.51 8.69
C ASP A 693 4.29 17.10 9.35
N GLY A 694 4.14 17.08 10.69
CA GLY A 694 3.00 17.68 11.38
C GLY A 694 1.74 16.81 11.40
N TYR A 695 1.86 15.49 11.26
CA TYR A 695 0.75 14.58 11.53
C TYR A 695 0.56 14.35 13.03
N VAL A 696 -0.70 14.23 13.44
CA VAL A 696 -1.12 13.99 14.83
C VAL A 696 -2.20 12.92 14.89
N LEU A 697 -2.29 12.22 16.02
CA LEU A 697 -3.32 11.21 16.27
C LEU A 697 -4.46 11.83 17.09
N THR A 698 -5.56 12.20 16.45
CA THR A 698 -6.68 12.90 17.13
C THR A 698 -7.24 12.13 18.32
N CYS A 699 -7.13 10.80 18.32
CA CYS A 699 -7.60 9.92 19.38
C CYS A 699 -6.75 9.91 20.66
N THR A 700 -5.54 10.46 20.62
CA THR A 700 -4.67 10.59 21.80
C THR A 700 -4.15 12.01 21.99
N ALA A 701 -4.33 12.88 21.00
CA ALA A 701 -3.87 14.26 21.05
C ALA A 701 -4.85 15.17 21.79
N CYS A 702 -4.31 16.02 22.67
CA CYS A 702 -5.00 17.11 23.34
C CYS A 702 -4.38 18.46 22.89
N PRO A 703 -5.17 19.50 22.61
CA PRO A 703 -4.64 20.78 22.15
C PRO A 703 -3.91 21.54 23.27
N LEU A 704 -2.78 22.16 22.93
CA LEU A 704 -2.02 23.09 23.77
C LEU A 704 -2.24 24.57 23.41
N SER A 705 -2.87 24.80 22.26
CA SER A 705 -3.27 26.10 21.72
C SER A 705 -4.51 25.88 20.84
N PRO A 706 -5.13 26.94 20.27
CA PRO A 706 -6.07 26.76 19.17
C PRO A 706 -5.41 25.98 18.03
N VAL A 707 -6.13 25.04 17.44
CA VAL A 707 -5.63 24.13 16.39
C VAL A 707 -6.53 24.12 15.16
N THR A 708 -5.92 23.91 14.00
CA THR A 708 -6.62 23.61 12.74
C THR A 708 -6.17 22.25 12.24
N LEU A 709 -7.11 21.33 12.10
CA LEU A 709 -6.90 19.98 11.57
C LEU A 709 -7.37 19.93 10.13
N ASP A 710 -6.64 19.20 9.30
CA ASP A 710 -7.05 18.86 7.94
C ASP A 710 -7.20 17.35 7.84
N ILE A 711 -8.45 16.92 7.65
CA ILE A 711 -8.85 15.51 7.63
C ILE A 711 -8.96 15.00 6.18
N PRO A 712 -8.61 13.73 5.93
CA PRO A 712 -8.83 13.12 4.62
C PRO A 712 -10.33 12.97 4.32
N GLU A 713 -10.70 12.82 3.04
CA GLU A 713 -12.03 12.34 2.67
C GLU A 713 -12.32 10.98 3.35
N PRO A 714 -13.53 10.81 3.94
CA PRO A 714 -13.88 9.64 4.77
C PRO A 714 -13.80 8.30 4.04
#